data_AF-A0A2Z6RP77-F1
#
_entry.id   AF-A0A2Z6RP77-F1
#
_cell.length_a   1.000
_cell.length_b   1.000
_cell.length_c   1.000
_cell.angle_alpha   90.00
_cell.angle_beta   90.00
_cell.angle_gamma   90.00
#
_symmetry.space_group_name_H-M   'P 1'
#
loop_
_entity.id
_entity.type
_entity.pdbx_description
1 polymer ?
#
loop_
_entity_poly.entity_id
_entity_poly.type
_entity_poly.pdbx_seq_one_letter_code
_entity_poly.pdbx_strand_id
1 'polypeptide(L)'
;MFNKLRNNPQNWVDKKYSKENEEKIDIRRKNIRNKIGLKSNLHGPLEIKKFKSRSVNLEKLKLTQLKIISCPQITKIELSGLIKLKSLVVNKCSRLTNLEIVNCPQLTEFDLYGCPKLTKLDISHNKLKELTELDVSNLFELNCSNTSIEKLSLKRCPDIIKLICSNNEKLIYLDISNCSKLEYLDCSNSGLTSLDVSNCPNIKEIITPPNLSDNVIGKKKIFKNILIIGCTGSGKSTLANVLAGNENFEESENGVSEIETFQKSVFEWEGVKYRVIDTTGFEHTENKVLSRIKEGISSVPEGINQILLVIGKNFTDEISQLDRLGLSESDFLKYTTIVRTKFSNFKNRDECKKDKDKLCWESEINARIIESCKGMIYVDNPPDYYYDDDDDDNKEANISKKTRERSRFILLSYLEKVCQEQQALQHINIDKETPSASTNKDKTRPVKVKEENERNEFVVEEKRKGKLENESVKEPVTETEKKCKVERGVSNPQLDREQNKLENIGVDNFTSLPLLPQLITNNQQMIQQLKLNHGLSLNGYNIQPSEQAIVTEGGKLNMRSYNGQPIVYTNINDTASSVNLLNYNSDKNNFSNKLQPSDVCINFPIAEVTYNSNLSESFLKCVDNDESLYELYGHVFARKTLIGGKLFIKELNLANSTQINGFMLYLTCAYKSAKYNIENPINNLPVTYLPRIHTLDEELLDTPEKISDWLINLYQIHKFDIISYKDLIPVNQLKNNLSSEEYFETLIEKQPGVTNFKEKLSLEEWVGNVVYINLLRWIKDFHFLQGIRVNKFYKMETTKKIAASLIKVPIVNPSKKSHLEIIRSTNKVEEFLISNNIYSIKVMSSFPFINMIQLDNLSSDDYNFLVKFEKYEIHIRKDYIKPSVEFEQAINEALENMKPFKALQDVFDEYGHVFPQKIILGRSFKRNITKPHDIPNRSDLKPESLKSYLNELNISYLLTRRGNIIEKNELFDLIQDLNDDLEIIELDNIISLCEILDKEQQEKINNIISNYKQDNYKIIMTGIADLKDLDNNNTEHYKRISVQPSLEDENYEVIGSIISKQKDSKLEEYLLKFRLYDFNGFSVMIKTLKKTDIKIEECYILWMIIGIPSKLSVFSPKNQGLQVKYKEFLTLQHNQLKIKIPIPLSQGFIISVNAYHSQITYGSINIKLVEWSEGCIRFQINESKNDSLKNIDEVVNSINCNIYVLGSDYNTFRIDNGNEEYPLDLIGYKLSEENFNKNLTYSDE
;
A
#
# COMPACT_ATOMS: atom_id res chain seq x y z
N MET A 1 -39.11 -48.69 20.00
CA MET A 1 -38.45 -47.56 19.27
C MET A 1 -36.94 -47.71 19.09
N PHE A 2 -36.13 -47.88 20.16
CA PHE A 2 -34.66 -47.70 20.13
C PHE A 2 -33.87 -48.37 18.99
N ASN A 3 -34.25 -49.54 18.50
CA ASN A 3 -33.53 -50.18 17.37
C ASN A 3 -33.57 -49.37 16.05
N LYS A 4 -34.54 -48.48 15.81
CA LYS A 4 -34.54 -47.63 14.59
C LYS A 4 -33.47 -46.52 14.60
N LEU A 5 -32.99 -46.10 15.77
CA LEU A 5 -31.87 -45.15 15.91
C LEU A 5 -30.49 -45.81 15.78
N ARG A 6 -30.43 -47.13 15.64
CA ARG A 6 -29.20 -47.93 15.73
C ARG A 6 -28.41 -48.00 14.42
N ASN A 7 -29.09 -47.79 13.29
CA ASN A 7 -28.57 -47.99 11.93
C ASN A 7 -28.60 -46.72 11.05
N ASN A 8 -28.94 -45.55 11.62
CA ASN A 8 -28.99 -44.29 10.89
C ASN A 8 -28.35 -43.18 11.72
N PRO A 9 -27.06 -42.84 11.46
CA PRO A 9 -26.37 -41.74 12.14
C PRO A 9 -26.99 -40.37 11.86
N GLN A 10 -27.53 -40.15 10.66
CA GLN A 10 -28.18 -38.91 10.24
C GLN A 10 -29.34 -38.57 11.19
N ASN A 11 -30.30 -39.49 11.33
CA ASN A 11 -31.46 -39.30 12.23
C ASN A 11 -31.05 -39.06 13.70
N TRP A 12 -29.86 -39.50 14.14
CA TRP A 12 -29.36 -39.21 15.49
C TRP A 12 -28.77 -37.80 15.58
N VAL A 13 -28.02 -37.37 14.57
CA VAL A 13 -27.49 -36.00 14.48
C VAL A 13 -28.62 -35.00 14.31
N ASP A 14 -29.50 -35.20 13.33
CA ASP A 14 -30.65 -34.34 13.07
C ASP A 14 -31.53 -34.17 14.32
N LYS A 15 -31.90 -35.26 15.01
CA LYS A 15 -32.74 -35.18 16.22
C LYS A 15 -32.08 -34.43 17.38
N LYS A 16 -30.75 -34.34 17.40
CA LYS A 16 -29.98 -33.89 18.57
C LYS A 16 -29.33 -32.50 18.36
N TYR A 17 -29.03 -32.13 17.11
CA TYR A 17 -28.37 -30.87 16.72
C TYR A 17 -29.25 -29.94 15.84
N SER A 18 -30.54 -30.25 15.65
CA SER A 18 -31.51 -29.40 14.92
C SER A 18 -31.97 -28.13 15.64
N LYS A 19 -31.46 -27.84 16.85
CA LYS A 19 -31.70 -26.57 17.55
C LYS A 19 -30.49 -25.66 17.35
N GLU A 20 -30.73 -24.44 16.91
CA GLU A 20 -29.72 -23.46 16.45
C GLU A 20 -28.77 -22.92 17.52
N ASN A 21 -28.69 -23.56 18.69
CA ASN A 21 -28.05 -23.08 19.91
C ASN A 21 -26.91 -23.97 20.45
N GLU A 22 -26.56 -25.10 19.81
CA GLU A 22 -25.37 -25.91 20.22
C GLU A 22 -24.11 -25.47 19.45
N GLU A 23 -23.10 -24.93 20.15
CA GLU A 23 -21.89 -24.33 19.56
C GLU A 23 -20.92 -25.34 18.91
N LYS A 24 -21.05 -26.63 19.22
CA LYS A 24 -20.19 -27.70 18.69
C LYS A 24 -20.92 -29.03 18.54
N ILE A 25 -20.54 -29.80 17.53
CA ILE A 25 -20.80 -31.25 17.47
C ILE A 25 -19.66 -31.94 18.22
N ASP A 26 -19.99 -32.73 19.25
CA ASP A 26 -19.02 -33.48 20.07
C ASP A 26 -19.57 -34.90 20.31
N ILE A 27 -19.28 -35.81 19.37
CA ILE A 27 -19.86 -37.16 19.31
C ILE A 27 -18.78 -38.21 19.56
N ARG A 28 -18.58 -38.52 20.84
CA ARG A 28 -17.61 -39.52 21.30
C ARG A 28 -18.32 -40.82 21.65
N ARG A 29 -17.70 -41.97 21.35
CA ARG A 29 -18.22 -43.29 21.74
C ARG A 29 -18.50 -43.43 23.25
N LYS A 30 -17.76 -42.72 24.12
CA LYS A 30 -18.04 -42.63 25.57
C LYS A 30 -19.41 -42.00 25.82
N ASN A 31 -19.66 -40.83 25.24
CA ASN A 31 -20.89 -40.04 25.40
C ASN A 31 -22.13 -40.80 24.89
N ILE A 32 -21.98 -41.59 23.82
CA ILE A 32 -23.04 -42.47 23.28
C ILE A 32 -23.39 -43.60 24.26
N ARG A 33 -22.38 -44.32 24.81
CA ARG A 33 -22.61 -45.43 25.76
C ARG A 33 -23.46 -44.97 26.95
N ASN A 34 -23.10 -43.83 27.55
CA ASN A 34 -23.74 -43.29 28.74
C ASN A 34 -25.20 -42.84 28.51
N LYS A 35 -25.63 -42.63 27.25
CA LYS A 35 -27.01 -42.19 26.92
C LYS A 35 -27.88 -43.23 26.22
N ILE A 36 -27.32 -44.36 25.76
CA ILE A 36 -28.07 -45.39 24.99
C ILE A 36 -27.99 -46.79 25.64
N GLY A 37 -27.16 -46.99 26.67
CA GLY A 37 -27.33 -48.12 27.60
C GLY A 37 -27.04 -49.52 27.03
N LEU A 38 -26.16 -49.65 26.03
CA LEU A 38 -25.65 -50.95 25.56
C LEU A 38 -24.34 -50.80 24.75
N LYS A 39 -23.76 -51.92 24.29
CA LYS A 39 -22.45 -52.00 23.57
C LYS A 39 -22.42 -51.34 22.17
N SER A 40 -23.46 -50.60 21.77
CA SER A 40 -23.63 -49.99 20.45
C SER A 40 -22.60 -48.90 20.11
N ASN A 41 -22.56 -48.52 18.83
CA ASN A 41 -21.82 -47.39 18.29
C ASN A 41 -22.55 -46.90 17.02
N LEU A 42 -22.43 -45.63 16.65
CA LEU A 42 -23.01 -45.12 15.40
C LEU A 42 -22.32 -45.80 14.20
N HIS A 43 -23.10 -46.26 13.23
CA HIS A 43 -22.66 -47.07 12.10
C HIS A 43 -23.43 -46.70 10.83
N GLY A 44 -22.72 -46.57 9.70
CA GLY A 44 -23.27 -46.11 8.41
C GLY A 44 -22.70 -44.74 7.99
N PRO A 45 -23.23 -44.13 6.92
CA PRO A 45 -22.83 -42.79 6.49
C PRO A 45 -23.36 -41.70 7.43
N LEU A 46 -22.72 -40.53 7.41
CA LEU A 46 -23.19 -39.30 8.05
C LEU A 46 -22.91 -38.10 7.14
N GLU A 47 -23.86 -37.16 7.07
CA GLU A 47 -23.74 -35.91 6.32
C GLU A 47 -24.09 -34.71 7.22
N ILE A 48 -23.21 -33.71 7.23
CA ILE A 48 -23.37 -32.45 7.97
C ILE A 48 -23.45 -31.34 6.92
N LYS A 49 -24.62 -30.72 6.79
CA LYS A 49 -24.93 -29.69 5.78
C LYS A 49 -25.45 -28.41 6.43
N LYS A 50 -25.04 -27.25 5.90
CA LYS A 50 -25.51 -25.91 6.33
C LYS A 50 -25.40 -25.66 7.86
N PHE A 51 -24.43 -26.29 8.52
CA PHE A 51 -24.31 -26.24 9.97
C PHE A 51 -23.74 -24.88 10.43
N LYS A 52 -24.40 -24.25 11.41
CA LYS A 52 -24.14 -22.87 11.85
C LYS A 52 -23.05 -22.75 12.94
N SER A 53 -22.56 -23.86 13.49
CA SER A 53 -21.72 -23.84 14.70
C SER A 53 -20.22 -23.98 14.41
N ARG A 54 -19.38 -23.73 15.42
CA ARG A 54 -17.94 -23.45 15.24
C ARG A 54 -17.04 -24.69 15.12
N SER A 55 -17.42 -25.84 15.66
CA SER A 55 -16.55 -27.03 15.61
C SER A 55 -17.27 -28.38 15.54
N VAL A 56 -16.55 -29.38 15.02
CA VAL A 56 -17.00 -30.77 14.89
C VAL A 56 -15.92 -31.72 15.40
N ASN A 57 -16.17 -32.40 16.52
CA ASN A 57 -15.35 -33.49 17.07
C ASN A 57 -16.10 -34.83 16.98
N LEU A 58 -15.51 -35.83 16.32
CA LEU A 58 -16.05 -37.19 16.22
C LEU A 58 -15.00 -38.22 16.69
N GLU A 59 -15.26 -38.91 17.81
CA GLU A 59 -14.30 -39.84 18.44
C GLU A 59 -14.81 -41.29 18.46
N LYS A 60 -14.05 -42.20 17.83
CA LYS A 60 -14.17 -43.67 17.93
C LYS A 60 -15.51 -44.25 17.46
N LEU A 61 -16.13 -43.63 16.46
CA LEU A 61 -17.38 -44.09 15.82
C LEU A 61 -17.11 -45.19 14.78
N LYS A 62 -18.17 -45.85 14.27
CA LYS A 62 -18.10 -46.79 13.12
C LYS A 62 -18.74 -46.19 11.86
N LEU A 63 -18.59 -44.89 11.65
CA LEU A 63 -19.03 -44.26 10.40
C LEU A 63 -18.33 -44.90 9.20
N THR A 64 -19.02 -45.06 8.07
CA THR A 64 -18.47 -45.63 6.83
C THR A 64 -18.10 -44.58 5.80
N GLN A 65 -18.85 -43.47 5.77
CA GLN A 65 -18.60 -42.27 4.97
C GLN A 65 -18.95 -41.05 5.83
N LEU A 66 -18.27 -39.93 5.62
CA LEU A 66 -18.58 -38.66 6.25
C LEU A 66 -18.53 -37.54 5.20
N LYS A 67 -19.55 -36.70 5.16
CA LYS A 67 -19.58 -35.50 4.31
C LYS A 67 -19.85 -34.27 5.17
N ILE A 68 -19.04 -33.22 5.03
CA ILE A 68 -19.21 -31.92 5.70
C ILE A 68 -19.25 -30.87 4.59
N ILE A 69 -20.44 -30.31 4.34
CA ILE A 69 -20.76 -29.59 3.10
C ILE A 69 -21.39 -28.23 3.41
N SER A 70 -20.85 -27.17 2.82
CA SER A 70 -21.39 -25.80 2.91
C SER A 70 -21.68 -25.36 4.35
N CYS A 71 -20.70 -25.50 5.25
CA CYS A 71 -20.81 -25.15 6.67
C CYS A 71 -19.88 -23.94 6.98
N PRO A 72 -20.29 -22.70 6.64
CA PRO A 72 -19.39 -21.56 6.57
C PRO A 72 -18.88 -21.05 7.94
N GLN A 73 -19.46 -21.49 9.06
CA GLN A 73 -19.07 -21.06 10.41
C GLN A 73 -18.16 -22.06 11.14
N ILE A 74 -17.90 -23.25 10.58
CA ILE A 74 -16.97 -24.21 11.19
C ILE A 74 -15.54 -23.68 11.04
N THR A 75 -14.82 -23.57 12.16
CA THR A 75 -13.40 -23.19 12.22
C THR A 75 -12.47 -24.37 12.52
N LYS A 76 -12.92 -25.37 13.28
CA LYS A 76 -12.14 -26.60 13.57
C LYS A 76 -12.92 -27.89 13.36
N ILE A 77 -12.27 -28.89 12.74
CA ILE A 77 -12.75 -30.27 12.62
C ILE A 77 -11.73 -31.23 13.23
N GLU A 78 -12.17 -32.16 14.09
CA GLU A 78 -11.36 -33.16 14.79
C GLU A 78 -11.97 -34.57 14.62
N LEU A 79 -11.36 -35.42 13.80
CA LEU A 79 -11.82 -36.78 13.50
C LEU A 79 -10.81 -37.80 14.02
N SER A 80 -11.17 -38.55 15.07
CA SER A 80 -10.21 -39.45 15.74
C SER A 80 -10.72 -40.88 15.92
N GLY A 81 -9.91 -41.85 15.47
CA GLY A 81 -10.18 -43.27 15.70
C GLY A 81 -11.39 -43.82 14.94
N LEU A 82 -11.73 -43.27 13.77
CA LEU A 82 -12.91 -43.67 12.98
C LEU A 82 -12.61 -44.93 12.16
N ILE A 83 -12.42 -46.05 12.86
CA ILE A 83 -11.95 -47.38 12.36
C ILE A 83 -12.77 -48.05 11.24
N LYS A 84 -13.79 -47.39 10.68
CA LYS A 84 -14.60 -47.86 9.55
C LYS A 84 -14.81 -46.82 8.46
N LEU A 85 -14.31 -45.60 8.62
CA LEU A 85 -14.44 -44.53 7.65
C LEU A 85 -13.62 -44.88 6.41
N LYS A 86 -14.26 -44.93 5.24
CA LYS A 86 -13.61 -45.13 3.93
C LYS A 86 -13.46 -43.86 3.12
N SER A 87 -14.42 -42.97 3.26
CA SER A 87 -14.59 -41.79 2.40
C SER A 87 -14.92 -40.57 3.25
N LEU A 88 -14.17 -39.48 3.03
CA LEU A 88 -14.38 -38.20 3.69
C LEU A 88 -14.39 -37.08 2.65
N VAL A 89 -15.46 -36.28 2.64
CA VAL A 89 -15.58 -35.08 1.81
C VAL A 89 -15.78 -33.87 2.71
N VAL A 90 -14.91 -32.87 2.61
CA VAL A 90 -15.04 -31.57 3.28
C VAL A 90 -15.05 -30.47 2.22
N ASN A 91 -16.19 -29.77 2.07
CA ASN A 91 -16.27 -28.68 1.09
C ASN A 91 -17.00 -27.43 1.58
N LYS A 92 -16.68 -26.30 0.93
CA LYS A 92 -17.35 -25.00 1.11
C LYS A 92 -17.45 -24.56 2.59
N CYS A 93 -16.42 -24.87 3.38
CA CYS A 93 -16.29 -24.48 4.79
C CYS A 93 -15.36 -23.26 4.89
N SER A 94 -15.89 -22.09 4.53
CA SER A 94 -15.10 -20.87 4.25
C SER A 94 -14.31 -20.28 5.42
N ARG A 95 -14.64 -20.64 6.67
CA ARG A 95 -13.89 -20.24 7.89
C ARG A 95 -13.08 -21.37 8.53
N LEU A 96 -12.99 -22.54 7.91
CA LEU A 96 -12.22 -23.67 8.43
C LEU A 96 -10.73 -23.34 8.46
N THR A 97 -10.11 -23.33 9.64
CA THR A 97 -8.67 -23.04 9.82
C THR A 97 -7.86 -24.28 10.18
N ASN A 98 -8.46 -25.27 10.84
CA ASN A 98 -7.78 -26.49 11.29
C ASN A 98 -8.64 -27.74 11.02
N LEU A 99 -8.06 -28.70 10.30
CA LEU A 99 -8.64 -30.02 10.02
C LEU A 99 -7.68 -31.11 10.51
N GLU A 100 -8.10 -31.85 11.54
CA GLU A 100 -7.34 -32.92 12.18
C GLU A 100 -8.07 -34.26 11.96
N ILE A 101 -7.40 -35.22 11.32
CA ILE A 101 -7.94 -36.53 10.93
C ILE A 101 -6.90 -37.59 11.29
N VAL A 102 -7.08 -38.30 12.42
CA VAL A 102 -6.03 -39.19 12.96
C VAL A 102 -6.58 -40.56 13.33
N ASN A 103 -5.82 -41.62 13.05
CA ASN A 103 -6.21 -43.01 13.31
C ASN A 103 -7.51 -43.46 12.62
N CYS A 104 -7.66 -43.15 11.32
CA CYS A 104 -8.74 -43.63 10.45
C CYS A 104 -8.21 -44.67 9.44
N PRO A 105 -7.78 -45.88 9.87
CA PRO A 105 -6.98 -46.82 9.06
C PRO A 105 -7.75 -47.55 7.94
N GLN A 106 -8.98 -47.13 7.61
CA GLN A 106 -9.73 -47.62 6.45
C GLN A 106 -10.02 -46.50 5.43
N LEU A 107 -9.56 -45.27 5.67
CA LEU A 107 -9.78 -44.11 4.81
C LEU A 107 -8.98 -44.26 3.51
N THR A 108 -9.67 -44.27 2.38
CA THR A 108 -9.11 -44.46 1.03
C THR A 108 -9.50 -43.35 0.06
N GLU A 109 -10.59 -42.63 0.33
CA GLU A 109 -11.08 -41.47 -0.43
C GLU A 109 -11.07 -40.24 0.49
N PHE A 110 -10.48 -39.13 0.04
CA PHE A 110 -10.40 -37.88 0.81
C PHE A 110 -10.44 -36.66 -0.11
N ASP A 111 -11.57 -35.95 -0.12
CA ASP A 111 -11.78 -34.74 -0.92
C ASP A 111 -11.82 -33.50 -0.02
N LEU A 112 -11.03 -32.48 -0.37
CA LEU A 112 -10.94 -31.22 0.36
C LEU A 112 -10.87 -30.04 -0.61
N TYR A 113 -11.92 -29.23 -0.71
CA TYR A 113 -11.97 -28.08 -1.64
C TYR A 113 -12.87 -26.94 -1.15
N GLY A 114 -12.59 -25.70 -1.60
CA GLY A 114 -13.36 -24.53 -1.20
C GLY A 114 -13.29 -24.23 0.30
N CYS A 115 -12.13 -24.48 0.92
CA CYS A 115 -11.84 -24.20 2.33
C CYS A 115 -10.66 -23.20 2.44
N PRO A 116 -10.78 -21.98 1.89
CA PRO A 116 -9.65 -21.08 1.61
C PRO A 116 -8.90 -20.56 2.85
N LYS A 117 -9.45 -20.69 4.07
CA LYS A 117 -8.80 -20.25 5.32
C LYS A 117 -8.05 -21.37 6.06
N LEU A 118 -7.90 -22.57 5.48
CA LEU A 118 -7.26 -23.71 6.14
C LEU A 118 -5.75 -23.49 6.27
N THR A 119 -5.27 -23.27 7.50
CA THR A 119 -3.85 -23.06 7.80
C THR A 119 -3.16 -24.30 8.38
N LYS A 120 -3.91 -25.27 8.91
CA LYS A 120 -3.37 -26.54 9.43
C LYS A 120 -4.16 -27.76 8.97
N LEU A 121 -3.45 -28.76 8.46
CA LEU A 121 -4.00 -30.05 8.04
C LEU A 121 -3.18 -31.20 8.64
N ASP A 122 -3.81 -31.99 9.51
CA ASP A 122 -3.24 -33.25 10.00
C ASP A 122 -4.07 -34.43 9.46
N ILE A 123 -3.42 -35.31 8.72
CA ILE A 123 -3.98 -36.55 8.15
C ILE A 123 -3.13 -37.77 8.54
N SER A 124 -2.40 -37.68 9.66
CA SER A 124 -1.46 -38.72 10.09
C SER A 124 -2.14 -40.03 10.52
N HIS A 125 -1.41 -41.13 10.42
CA HIS A 125 -1.89 -42.48 10.79
C HIS A 125 -3.16 -42.95 10.01
N ASN A 126 -3.30 -42.54 8.74
CA ASN A 126 -4.38 -42.92 7.83
C ASN A 126 -3.86 -43.62 6.57
N LYS A 127 -4.56 -44.65 6.07
CA LYS A 127 -4.08 -45.47 4.92
C LYS A 127 -4.42 -44.89 3.55
N LEU A 128 -4.26 -43.57 3.40
CA LEU A 128 -4.35 -42.85 2.14
C LEU A 128 -3.20 -43.28 1.20
N LYS A 129 -3.47 -43.39 -0.10
CA LYS A 129 -2.51 -43.86 -1.12
C LYS A 129 -1.83 -42.76 -1.94
N GLU A 130 -2.53 -41.67 -2.21
CA GLU A 130 -2.05 -40.55 -3.02
C GLU A 130 -2.65 -39.26 -2.44
N LEU A 131 -1.94 -38.14 -2.61
CA LEU A 131 -2.39 -36.82 -2.18
C LEU A 131 -1.81 -35.77 -3.14
N THR A 132 -2.50 -35.57 -4.25
CA THR A 132 -1.98 -34.86 -5.43
C THR A 132 -2.74 -33.57 -5.80
N GLU A 133 -3.92 -33.35 -5.21
CA GLU A 133 -4.86 -32.29 -5.60
C GLU A 133 -5.32 -31.41 -4.41
N LEU A 134 -4.39 -31.08 -3.50
CA LEU A 134 -4.66 -30.18 -2.37
C LEU A 134 -4.81 -28.71 -2.82
N ASP A 135 -6.05 -28.27 -2.99
CA ASP A 135 -6.42 -26.91 -3.38
C ASP A 135 -6.61 -25.98 -2.16
N VAL A 136 -5.53 -25.77 -1.39
CA VAL A 136 -5.52 -24.99 -0.14
C VAL A 136 -4.29 -24.08 -0.04
N SER A 137 -4.34 -22.92 -0.70
CA SER A 137 -3.20 -22.00 -0.83
C SER A 137 -2.59 -21.52 0.49
N ASN A 138 -3.43 -21.16 1.47
CA ASN A 138 -3.02 -20.61 2.78
C ASN A 138 -2.57 -21.67 3.81
N LEU A 139 -2.24 -22.89 3.38
CA LEU A 139 -1.84 -23.99 4.29
C LEU A 139 -0.41 -23.76 4.80
N PHE A 140 -0.23 -23.57 6.11
CA PHE A 140 1.08 -23.35 6.74
C PHE A 140 1.73 -24.63 7.29
N GLU A 141 0.92 -25.58 7.79
CA GLU A 141 1.41 -26.82 8.41
C GLU A 141 0.64 -28.04 7.88
N LEU A 142 1.38 -28.99 7.30
CA LEU A 142 0.87 -30.28 6.83
C LEU A 142 1.57 -31.45 7.56
N ASN A 143 0.80 -32.26 8.26
CA ASN A 143 1.24 -33.55 8.79
C ASN A 143 0.53 -34.69 8.05
N CYS A 144 1.28 -35.40 7.21
CA CYS A 144 0.87 -36.62 6.51
C CYS A 144 1.80 -37.79 6.84
N SER A 145 2.36 -37.81 8.05
CA SER A 145 3.21 -38.90 8.52
C SER A 145 2.44 -40.19 8.80
N ASN A 146 3.12 -41.33 8.73
CA ASN A 146 2.56 -42.65 9.02
C ASN A 146 1.33 -43.00 8.16
N THR A 147 1.32 -42.61 6.88
CA THR A 147 0.24 -42.91 5.94
C THR A 147 0.61 -44.08 5.02
N SER A 148 0.15 -44.08 3.77
CA SER A 148 0.61 -45.02 2.74
C SER A 148 0.77 -44.31 1.39
N ILE A 149 1.04 -43.01 1.43
CA ILE A 149 1.13 -42.14 0.26
C ILE A 149 2.34 -42.54 -0.59
N GLU A 150 2.09 -42.85 -1.86
CA GLU A 150 3.10 -43.25 -2.84
C GLU A 150 3.63 -42.03 -3.62
N LYS A 151 2.80 -40.98 -3.78
CA LYS A 151 3.13 -39.67 -4.38
C LYS A 151 2.48 -38.52 -3.62
N LEU A 152 3.26 -37.48 -3.31
CA LEU A 152 2.80 -36.24 -2.67
C LEU A 152 3.15 -35.02 -3.55
N SER A 153 2.17 -34.16 -3.84
CA SER A 153 2.36 -32.94 -4.63
C SER A 153 1.75 -31.73 -3.92
N LEU A 154 2.55 -30.68 -3.74
CA LEU A 154 2.19 -29.48 -2.96
C LEU A 154 2.24 -28.19 -3.78
N LYS A 155 2.19 -28.29 -5.12
CA LYS A 155 2.28 -27.14 -6.05
C LYS A 155 1.26 -26.01 -5.81
N ARG A 156 0.10 -26.33 -5.24
CA ARG A 156 -0.96 -25.36 -4.91
C ARG A 156 -0.93 -24.88 -3.44
N CYS A 157 0.10 -25.23 -2.68
CA CYS A 157 0.28 -24.87 -1.27
C CYS A 157 1.60 -24.07 -1.08
N PRO A 158 1.70 -22.84 -1.64
CA PRO A 158 2.95 -22.07 -1.62
C PRO A 158 3.36 -21.58 -0.23
N ASP A 159 2.40 -21.46 0.70
CA ASP A 159 2.61 -20.93 2.04
C ASP A 159 3.02 -21.96 3.10
N ILE A 160 3.28 -23.23 2.73
CA ILE A 160 3.71 -24.25 3.70
C ILE A 160 5.05 -23.85 4.31
N ILE A 161 5.04 -23.64 5.63
CA ILE A 161 6.20 -23.39 6.49
C ILE A 161 6.76 -24.72 7.02
N LYS A 162 5.88 -25.71 7.25
CA LYS A 162 6.26 -26.98 7.90
C LYS A 162 5.57 -28.18 7.26
N LEU A 163 6.38 -29.13 6.79
CA LEU A 163 5.93 -30.40 6.24
C LEU A 163 6.47 -31.58 7.04
N ILE A 164 5.56 -32.45 7.50
CA ILE A 164 5.89 -33.76 8.08
C ILE A 164 5.27 -34.83 7.17
N CYS A 165 6.09 -35.54 6.41
CA CYS A 165 5.71 -36.64 5.52
C CYS A 165 6.50 -37.93 5.81
N SER A 166 6.98 -38.08 7.05
CA SER A 166 7.79 -39.21 7.49
C SER A 166 7.02 -40.50 7.75
N ASN A 167 7.75 -41.62 7.80
CA ASN A 167 7.21 -42.97 7.97
C ASN A 167 6.18 -43.33 6.87
N ASN A 168 6.51 -42.93 5.64
CA ASN A 168 5.78 -43.23 4.41
C ASN A 168 6.71 -44.04 3.49
N GLU A 169 6.96 -45.30 3.83
CA GLU A 169 7.93 -46.20 3.17
C GLU A 169 7.78 -46.29 1.64
N LYS A 170 6.59 -46.00 1.12
CA LYS A 170 6.25 -46.01 -0.31
C LYS A 170 6.40 -44.67 -1.04
N LEU A 171 6.65 -43.57 -0.32
CA LEU A 171 6.71 -42.23 -0.92
C LEU A 171 7.97 -42.14 -1.79
N ILE A 172 7.81 -42.35 -3.10
CA ILE A 172 8.88 -42.32 -4.10
C ILE A 172 8.94 -40.98 -4.85
N TYR A 173 7.93 -40.12 -4.69
CA TYR A 173 7.84 -38.81 -5.33
C TYR A 173 7.27 -37.77 -4.37
N LEU A 174 8.04 -36.72 -4.12
CA LEU A 174 7.67 -35.56 -3.31
C LEU A 174 7.93 -34.28 -4.12
N ASP A 175 6.85 -33.59 -4.50
CA ASP A 175 6.93 -32.32 -5.22
C ASP A 175 6.62 -31.13 -4.30
N ILE A 176 7.68 -30.40 -3.98
CA ILE A 176 7.70 -29.17 -3.17
C ILE A 176 8.09 -27.94 -4.00
N SER A 177 7.93 -27.97 -5.33
CA SER A 177 8.50 -26.96 -6.24
C SER A 177 8.08 -25.52 -5.97
N ASN A 178 6.93 -25.31 -5.31
CA ASN A 178 6.37 -23.99 -5.01
C ASN A 178 6.42 -23.63 -3.51
N CYS A 179 6.93 -24.50 -2.63
CA CYS A 179 6.91 -24.32 -1.18
C CYS A 179 8.03 -23.38 -0.69
N SER A 180 8.12 -22.19 -1.27
CA SER A 180 9.19 -21.21 -1.02
C SER A 180 9.36 -20.78 0.44
N LYS A 181 8.29 -20.85 1.24
CA LYS A 181 8.27 -20.53 2.67
C LYS A 181 8.62 -21.71 3.59
N LEU A 182 8.93 -22.89 3.04
CA LEU A 182 9.22 -24.09 3.82
C LEU A 182 10.48 -23.92 4.65
N GLU A 183 10.34 -24.01 5.98
CA GLU A 183 11.43 -23.92 6.95
C GLU A 183 11.83 -25.29 7.54
N TYR A 184 10.87 -26.21 7.68
CA TYR A 184 11.07 -27.53 8.26
C TYR A 184 10.49 -28.63 7.36
N LEU A 185 11.32 -29.63 7.03
CA LEU A 185 10.94 -30.79 6.24
C LEU A 185 11.38 -32.10 6.93
N ASP A 186 10.42 -32.89 7.43
CA ASP A 186 10.67 -34.27 7.86
C ASP A 186 10.09 -35.26 6.84
N CYS A 187 10.96 -35.88 6.05
CA CYS A 187 10.66 -36.98 5.14
C CYS A 187 11.36 -38.28 5.55
N SER A 188 11.79 -38.41 6.81
CA SER A 188 12.45 -39.61 7.34
C SER A 188 11.61 -40.88 7.14
N ASN A 189 12.27 -42.03 6.95
CA ASN A 189 11.59 -43.31 6.65
C ASN A 189 10.61 -43.22 5.46
N SER A 190 11.02 -42.55 4.38
CA SER A 190 10.34 -42.55 3.08
C SER A 190 11.12 -43.34 2.01
N GLY A 191 10.44 -43.68 0.91
CA GLY A 191 11.03 -44.38 -0.24
C GLY A 191 11.76 -43.48 -1.24
N LEU A 192 12.07 -42.23 -0.87
CA LEU A 192 12.68 -41.24 -1.76
C LEU A 192 14.11 -41.66 -2.14
N THR A 193 14.43 -41.58 -3.43
CA THR A 193 15.76 -41.87 -4.00
C THR A 193 16.53 -40.60 -4.42
N SER A 194 15.81 -39.48 -4.57
CA SER A 194 16.32 -38.13 -4.76
C SER A 194 15.33 -37.12 -4.15
N LEU A 195 15.79 -35.90 -3.90
CA LEU A 195 14.97 -34.80 -3.39
C LEU A 195 15.51 -33.47 -3.92
N ASP A 196 14.65 -32.70 -4.57
CA ASP A 196 14.96 -31.33 -5.01
C ASP A 196 14.38 -30.33 -3.99
N VAL A 197 15.27 -29.60 -3.32
CA VAL A 197 14.95 -28.49 -2.39
C VAL A 197 15.33 -27.12 -2.96
N SER A 198 15.73 -27.03 -4.24
CA SER A 198 16.29 -25.80 -4.82
C SER A 198 15.32 -24.61 -4.83
N ASN A 199 14.01 -24.86 -4.81
CA ASN A 199 12.98 -23.82 -4.72
C ASN A 199 12.51 -23.52 -3.28
N CYS A 200 13.13 -24.11 -2.25
CA CYS A 200 12.78 -23.93 -0.84
C CYS A 200 13.93 -23.21 -0.07
N PRO A 201 14.21 -21.93 -0.36
CA PRO A 201 15.40 -21.23 0.13
C PRO A 201 15.40 -20.95 1.65
N ASN A 202 14.24 -21.05 2.29
CA ASN A 202 14.06 -20.75 3.72
C ASN A 202 14.22 -21.98 4.64
N ILE A 203 14.58 -23.15 4.10
CA ILE A 203 14.77 -24.38 4.89
C ILE A 203 15.88 -24.19 5.93
N LYS A 204 15.52 -24.42 7.19
CA LYS A 204 16.40 -24.41 8.37
C LYS A 204 16.74 -25.85 8.80
N GLU A 205 15.83 -26.79 8.58
CA GLU A 205 15.96 -28.19 9.02
C GLU A 205 15.37 -29.16 7.98
N ILE A 206 16.13 -30.21 7.64
CA ILE A 206 15.67 -31.36 6.85
C ILE A 206 16.03 -32.64 7.59
N ILE A 207 15.05 -33.53 7.76
CA ILE A 207 15.26 -34.91 8.21
C ILE A 207 14.96 -35.84 7.03
N THR A 208 16.00 -36.44 6.44
CA THR A 208 15.93 -37.30 5.26
C THR A 208 15.97 -38.79 5.63
N PRO A 209 15.53 -39.71 4.76
CA PRO A 209 15.84 -41.14 4.92
C PRO A 209 17.35 -41.39 4.71
N PRO A 210 17.95 -42.38 5.40
CA PRO A 210 19.41 -42.55 5.46
C PRO A 210 20.08 -42.89 4.12
N ASN A 211 19.31 -43.33 3.12
CA ASN A 211 19.81 -43.68 1.78
C ASN A 211 19.89 -42.47 0.82
N LEU A 212 19.53 -41.26 1.27
CA LEU A 212 19.37 -40.07 0.41
C LEU A 212 20.60 -39.15 0.37
N SER A 213 21.56 -39.31 1.29
CA SER A 213 22.61 -38.32 1.60
C SER A 213 23.34 -37.77 0.37
N ASP A 214 23.59 -38.62 -0.62
CA ASP A 214 24.46 -38.34 -1.76
C ASP A 214 23.67 -37.74 -2.96
N ASN A 215 22.33 -37.81 -2.91
CA ASN A 215 21.42 -37.37 -3.97
C ASN A 215 20.57 -36.14 -3.61
N VAL A 216 20.86 -35.45 -2.50
CA VAL A 216 20.26 -34.13 -2.20
C VAL A 216 20.97 -33.08 -3.05
N ILE A 217 20.27 -32.51 -4.04
CA ILE A 217 20.90 -31.62 -5.04
C ILE A 217 21.18 -30.23 -4.45
N GLY A 218 22.34 -30.10 -3.81
CA GLY A 218 22.84 -28.84 -3.26
C GLY A 218 23.26 -27.82 -4.33
N LYS A 219 22.68 -26.62 -4.29
CA LYS A 219 23.06 -25.40 -5.03
C LYS A 219 23.30 -25.59 -6.54
N LYS A 220 22.22 -25.46 -7.29
CA LYS A 220 22.14 -25.50 -8.76
C LYS A 220 23.06 -24.46 -9.43
N LYS A 221 23.68 -24.82 -10.56
CA LYS A 221 24.29 -23.84 -11.50
C LYS A 221 23.16 -23.00 -12.10
N ILE A 222 23.08 -21.72 -11.74
CA ILE A 222 22.00 -20.82 -12.14
C ILE A 222 22.20 -20.41 -13.60
N PHE A 223 21.31 -20.89 -14.49
CA PHE A 223 21.14 -20.34 -15.83
C PHE A 223 20.00 -19.31 -15.82
N LYS A 224 20.14 -18.21 -16.56
CA LYS A 224 19.03 -17.31 -16.89
C LYS A 224 18.41 -17.76 -18.21
N ASN A 225 17.18 -18.27 -18.16
CA ASN A 225 16.52 -18.89 -19.32
C ASN A 225 15.66 -17.86 -20.07
N ILE A 226 15.84 -17.79 -21.38
CA ILE A 226 15.18 -16.87 -22.30
C ILE A 226 14.36 -17.68 -23.31
N LEU A 227 13.06 -17.39 -23.43
CA LEU A 227 12.16 -17.99 -24.42
C LEU A 227 11.84 -16.99 -25.54
N ILE A 228 12.00 -17.36 -26.79
CA ILE A 228 11.75 -16.49 -27.96
C ILE A 228 10.46 -16.96 -28.66
N ILE A 229 9.53 -16.03 -28.91
CA ILE A 229 8.19 -16.29 -29.48
C ILE A 229 7.80 -15.23 -30.52
N GLY A 230 6.81 -15.50 -31.37
CA GLY A 230 6.35 -14.59 -32.43
C GLY A 230 5.99 -15.32 -33.73
N CYS A 231 5.36 -14.60 -34.67
CA CYS A 231 5.02 -15.12 -36.00
C CYS A 231 6.23 -15.67 -36.78
N THR A 232 6.00 -16.52 -37.78
CA THR A 232 7.07 -16.91 -38.71
C THR A 232 7.51 -15.68 -39.52
N GLY A 233 8.76 -15.64 -39.99
CA GLY A 233 9.32 -14.47 -40.67
C GLY A 233 9.59 -13.23 -39.79
N SER A 234 9.21 -13.21 -38.50
CA SER A 234 9.47 -12.08 -37.59
C SER A 234 10.96 -11.93 -37.17
N GLY A 235 11.80 -12.92 -37.48
CA GLY A 235 13.26 -12.88 -37.22
C GLY A 235 13.68 -13.52 -35.89
N LYS A 236 12.90 -14.46 -35.35
CA LYS A 236 13.21 -15.15 -34.08
C LYS A 236 14.57 -15.85 -34.07
N SER A 237 14.84 -16.68 -35.06
CA SER A 237 16.06 -17.50 -35.12
C SER A 237 17.30 -16.63 -35.37
N THR A 238 17.19 -15.59 -36.20
CA THR A 238 18.19 -14.52 -36.31
C THR A 238 18.43 -13.80 -34.98
N LEU A 239 17.37 -13.47 -34.22
CA LEU A 239 17.50 -12.88 -32.89
C LEU A 239 18.18 -13.86 -31.90
N ALA A 240 17.90 -15.16 -32.02
CA ALA A 240 18.51 -16.22 -31.23
C ALA A 240 20.01 -16.36 -31.53
N ASN A 241 20.41 -16.30 -32.80
CA ASN A 241 21.82 -16.23 -33.23
C ASN A 241 22.51 -14.98 -32.70
N VAL A 242 21.90 -13.80 -32.87
CA VAL A 242 22.43 -12.51 -32.35
C VAL A 242 22.57 -12.53 -30.82
N LEU A 243 21.68 -13.21 -30.09
CA LEU A 243 21.76 -13.41 -28.64
C LEU A 243 22.80 -14.45 -28.21
N ALA A 244 22.98 -15.54 -28.97
CA ALA A 244 23.99 -16.56 -28.65
C ALA A 244 25.41 -16.10 -29.02
N GLY A 245 25.57 -15.41 -30.16
CA GLY A 245 26.85 -15.02 -30.73
C GLY A 245 27.43 -16.08 -31.68
N ASN A 246 26.56 -16.91 -32.25
CA ASN A 246 26.87 -18.00 -33.16
C ASN A 246 25.65 -18.31 -34.05
N GLU A 247 25.87 -19.03 -35.15
CA GLU A 247 24.84 -19.45 -36.11
C GLU A 247 24.26 -20.83 -35.72
N ASN A 248 23.90 -20.98 -34.44
CA ASN A 248 23.37 -22.25 -33.91
C ASN A 248 21.89 -22.50 -34.25
N PHE A 249 21.19 -21.50 -34.79
CA PHE A 249 19.79 -21.56 -35.20
C PHE A 249 19.68 -21.29 -36.71
N GLU A 250 18.88 -22.07 -37.42
CA GLU A 250 18.75 -21.96 -38.88
C GLU A 250 17.94 -20.71 -39.27
N GLU A 251 18.51 -19.86 -40.13
CA GLU A 251 17.86 -18.65 -40.65
C GLU A 251 17.26 -18.92 -42.04
N SER A 252 15.98 -18.60 -42.26
CA SER A 252 15.30 -18.76 -43.55
C SER A 252 14.56 -17.51 -44.00
N GLU A 253 14.87 -17.02 -45.21
CA GLU A 253 14.20 -15.84 -45.78
C GLU A 253 12.76 -16.15 -46.22
N ASN A 254 12.51 -17.36 -46.74
CA ASN A 254 11.23 -17.77 -47.34
C ASN A 254 10.13 -18.15 -46.34
N GLY A 255 10.36 -17.98 -45.03
CA GLY A 255 9.29 -18.08 -44.03
C GLY A 255 8.70 -19.48 -43.77
N VAL A 256 9.30 -20.55 -44.31
CA VAL A 256 8.90 -21.94 -44.00
C VAL A 256 9.98 -22.58 -43.12
N SER A 257 9.65 -22.86 -41.86
CA SER A 257 10.53 -23.62 -40.96
C SER A 257 10.18 -25.12 -41.05
N GLU A 258 11.03 -25.92 -41.71
CA GLU A 258 10.81 -27.37 -41.86
C GLU A 258 11.11 -28.19 -40.58
N ILE A 259 11.44 -27.52 -39.47
CA ILE A 259 11.88 -28.15 -38.22
C ILE A 259 10.70 -28.34 -37.25
N GLU A 260 10.37 -29.59 -36.92
CA GLU A 260 9.25 -29.95 -36.03
C GLU A 260 9.57 -29.83 -34.51
N THR A 261 10.63 -29.15 -34.10
CA THR A 261 11.10 -29.08 -32.71
C THR A 261 11.63 -27.69 -32.32
N PHE A 262 11.68 -27.40 -31.02
CA PHE A 262 12.32 -26.19 -30.49
C PHE A 262 13.85 -26.37 -30.42
N GLN A 263 14.61 -25.29 -30.63
CA GLN A 263 16.07 -25.30 -30.57
C GLN A 263 16.56 -24.62 -29.28
N LYS A 264 17.78 -24.97 -28.82
CA LYS A 264 18.39 -24.42 -27.59
C LYS A 264 19.86 -24.12 -27.78
N SER A 265 20.29 -22.93 -27.33
CA SER A 265 21.70 -22.54 -27.27
C SER A 265 22.03 -21.97 -25.89
N VAL A 266 23.30 -22.06 -25.49
CA VAL A 266 23.82 -21.60 -24.19
C VAL A 266 25.03 -20.72 -24.44
N PHE A 267 25.07 -19.55 -23.79
CA PHE A 267 26.17 -18.60 -23.87
C PHE A 267 26.42 -17.94 -22.50
N GLU A 268 27.43 -17.09 -22.43
CA GLU A 268 27.82 -16.37 -21.22
C GLU A 268 28.08 -14.90 -21.53
N TRP A 269 27.63 -14.02 -20.63
CA TRP A 269 27.77 -12.56 -20.74
C TRP A 269 27.95 -11.99 -19.33
N GLU A 270 29.02 -11.21 -19.12
CA GLU A 270 29.40 -10.63 -17.81
C GLU A 270 29.34 -11.65 -16.64
N GLY A 271 29.83 -12.87 -16.89
CA GLY A 271 29.83 -13.98 -15.92
C GLY A 271 28.47 -14.64 -15.65
N VAL A 272 27.39 -14.16 -16.26
CA VAL A 272 26.05 -14.76 -16.19
C VAL A 272 25.86 -15.72 -17.37
N LYS A 273 25.49 -16.96 -17.06
CA LYS A 273 25.20 -17.98 -18.09
C LYS A 273 23.73 -17.92 -18.51
N TYR A 274 23.50 -17.72 -19.79
CA TYR A 274 22.17 -17.63 -20.39
C TYR A 274 21.85 -18.88 -21.21
N ARG A 275 20.57 -19.24 -21.29
CA ARG A 275 20.06 -20.30 -22.16
C ARG A 275 18.92 -19.74 -23.00
N VAL A 276 19.11 -19.64 -24.31
CA VAL A 276 18.06 -19.22 -25.26
C VAL A 276 17.34 -20.46 -25.79
N ILE A 277 16.02 -20.34 -25.92
CA ILE A 277 15.10 -21.34 -26.44
C ILE A 277 14.33 -20.67 -27.58
N ASP A 278 14.53 -21.12 -28.82
CA ASP A 278 13.76 -20.64 -29.97
C ASP A 278 12.57 -21.57 -30.26
N THR A 279 11.45 -21.00 -30.69
CA THR A 279 10.18 -21.72 -30.89
C THR A 279 9.63 -21.57 -32.30
N THR A 280 8.90 -22.58 -32.77
CA THR A 280 8.20 -22.54 -34.07
C THR A 280 7.20 -21.38 -34.14
N GLY A 281 7.04 -20.75 -35.30
CA GLY A 281 6.18 -19.58 -35.47
C GLY A 281 4.67 -19.84 -35.34
N PHE A 282 3.90 -18.75 -35.18
CA PHE A 282 2.46 -18.77 -34.93
C PHE A 282 1.57 -19.14 -36.16
N GLU A 283 2.09 -19.88 -37.15
CA GLU A 283 1.37 -20.28 -38.38
C GLU A 283 0.64 -21.62 -38.25
N HIS A 284 0.27 -21.99 -37.03
CA HIS A 284 -0.38 -23.25 -36.71
C HIS A 284 -1.66 -23.02 -35.90
N THR A 285 -2.51 -24.04 -35.82
CA THR A 285 -3.73 -23.96 -35.01
C THR A 285 -3.41 -23.59 -33.57
N GLU A 286 -4.30 -22.83 -32.92
CA GLU A 286 -4.10 -22.25 -31.59
C GLU A 286 -3.60 -23.28 -30.57
N ASN A 287 -4.18 -24.50 -30.59
CA ASN A 287 -3.74 -25.63 -29.77
C ASN A 287 -2.28 -26.06 -29.99
N LYS A 288 -1.78 -26.07 -31.25
CA LYS A 288 -0.40 -26.45 -31.58
C LYS A 288 0.58 -25.33 -31.20
N VAL A 289 0.21 -24.06 -31.32
CA VAL A 289 1.04 -22.94 -30.81
C VAL A 289 1.12 -23.00 -29.28
N LEU A 290 -0.02 -23.19 -28.60
CA LEU A 290 -0.08 -23.25 -27.14
C LEU A 290 0.69 -24.46 -26.57
N SER A 291 0.62 -25.62 -27.25
CA SER A 291 1.39 -26.79 -26.82
C SER A 291 2.90 -26.57 -26.94
N ARG A 292 3.39 -25.90 -28.00
CA ARG A 292 4.82 -25.59 -28.14
C ARG A 292 5.34 -24.59 -27.10
N ILE A 293 4.54 -23.59 -26.71
CA ILE A 293 4.89 -22.70 -25.59
C ILE A 293 4.96 -23.49 -24.27
N LYS A 294 3.98 -24.38 -24.02
CA LYS A 294 3.97 -25.27 -22.85
C LYS A 294 5.16 -26.26 -22.86
N GLU A 295 5.54 -26.81 -24.02
CA GLU A 295 6.73 -27.65 -24.21
C GLU A 295 8.02 -26.88 -23.92
N GLY A 296 8.18 -25.68 -24.48
CA GLY A 296 9.36 -24.82 -24.29
C GLY A 296 9.63 -24.54 -22.80
N ILE A 297 8.59 -24.18 -22.05
CA ILE A 297 8.65 -23.97 -20.59
C ILE A 297 8.91 -25.29 -19.85
N SER A 298 8.15 -26.36 -20.16
CA SER A 298 8.31 -27.67 -19.51
C SER A 298 9.71 -28.28 -19.72
N SER A 299 10.37 -27.92 -20.82
CA SER A 299 11.74 -28.34 -21.14
C SER A 299 12.83 -27.66 -20.29
N VAL A 300 12.44 -26.74 -19.40
CA VAL A 300 13.32 -25.95 -18.53
C VAL A 300 12.70 -25.91 -17.11
N PRO A 301 12.98 -26.92 -16.26
CA PRO A 301 12.44 -26.98 -14.90
C PRO A 301 13.03 -25.91 -13.96
N GLU A 302 14.03 -25.14 -14.41
CA GLU A 302 14.46 -23.90 -13.78
C GLU A 302 13.41 -22.77 -13.88
N GLY A 303 12.44 -22.88 -14.79
CA GLY A 303 11.55 -21.80 -15.20
C GLY A 303 12.20 -20.81 -16.18
N ILE A 304 11.37 -20.01 -16.84
CA ILE A 304 11.79 -18.95 -17.77
C ILE A 304 11.97 -17.63 -17.03
N ASN A 305 13.14 -17.00 -17.15
CA ASN A 305 13.40 -15.70 -16.53
C ASN A 305 12.95 -14.52 -17.40
N GLN A 306 12.92 -14.70 -18.72
CA GLN A 306 12.49 -13.68 -19.66
C GLN A 306 11.92 -14.30 -20.94
N ILE A 307 10.86 -13.69 -21.46
CA ILE A 307 10.26 -14.00 -22.76
C ILE A 307 10.53 -12.82 -23.70
N LEU A 308 10.90 -13.11 -24.94
CA LEU A 308 11.09 -12.12 -25.99
C LEU A 308 10.04 -12.34 -27.08
N LEU A 309 9.08 -11.41 -27.17
CA LEU A 309 8.07 -11.38 -28.22
C LEU A 309 8.64 -10.63 -29.43
N VAL A 310 9.02 -11.39 -30.46
CA VAL A 310 9.68 -10.86 -31.66
C VAL A 310 8.64 -10.48 -32.70
N ILE A 311 8.50 -9.17 -32.94
CA ILE A 311 7.50 -8.59 -33.83
C ILE A 311 8.18 -7.99 -35.06
N GLY A 312 7.73 -8.42 -36.25
CA GLY A 312 8.35 -8.12 -37.53
C GLY A 312 7.95 -6.77 -38.12
N LYS A 313 7.34 -6.76 -39.32
CA LYS A 313 6.81 -5.55 -39.96
C LYS A 313 5.40 -5.22 -39.48
N ASN A 314 4.50 -6.21 -39.51
CA ASN A 314 3.17 -6.12 -38.89
C ASN A 314 3.32 -6.10 -37.36
N PHE A 315 2.22 -5.86 -36.63
CA PHE A 315 2.22 -5.78 -35.15
C PHE A 315 0.87 -6.25 -34.59
N THR A 316 -0.21 -5.83 -35.24
CA THR A 316 -1.60 -6.20 -34.94
C THR A 316 -1.85 -7.70 -35.08
N ASP A 317 -1.15 -8.39 -36.01
CA ASP A 317 -1.34 -9.82 -36.25
C ASP A 317 -0.76 -10.65 -35.10
N GLU A 318 0.51 -10.41 -34.73
CA GLU A 318 1.18 -10.97 -33.56
C GLU A 318 0.37 -10.78 -32.27
N ILE A 319 -0.18 -9.58 -32.06
CA ILE A 319 -1.02 -9.28 -30.90
C ILE A 319 -2.37 -9.99 -30.96
N SER A 320 -3.02 -10.06 -32.12
CA SER A 320 -4.28 -10.79 -32.27
C SER A 320 -4.14 -12.29 -32.00
N GLN A 321 -2.96 -12.86 -32.29
CA GLN A 321 -2.61 -14.24 -31.95
C GLN A 321 -2.49 -14.44 -30.44
N LEU A 322 -1.73 -13.58 -29.74
CA LEU A 322 -1.59 -13.64 -28.28
C LEU A 322 -2.92 -13.48 -27.52
N ASP A 323 -3.79 -12.61 -28.03
CA ASP A 323 -5.13 -12.38 -27.47
C ASP A 323 -6.04 -13.61 -27.64
N ARG A 324 -6.06 -14.23 -28.83
CA ARG A 324 -6.77 -15.49 -29.07
C ARG A 324 -6.26 -16.66 -28.23
N LEU A 325 -4.95 -16.74 -28.01
CA LEU A 325 -4.31 -17.75 -27.15
C LEU A 325 -4.60 -17.52 -25.66
N GLY A 326 -5.31 -16.44 -25.29
CA GLY A 326 -5.63 -16.10 -23.90
C GLY A 326 -4.42 -15.64 -23.07
N LEU A 327 -3.29 -15.36 -23.72
CA LEU A 327 -2.03 -14.97 -23.06
C LEU A 327 -2.04 -13.48 -22.67
N SER A 328 -2.88 -12.67 -23.31
CA SER A 328 -3.04 -11.23 -23.07
C SER A 328 -3.49 -10.88 -21.64
N GLU A 329 -4.26 -11.75 -20.97
CA GLU A 329 -4.75 -11.56 -19.60
C GLU A 329 -3.88 -12.28 -18.52
N SER A 330 -2.68 -12.78 -18.87
CA SER A 330 -1.91 -13.71 -18.03
C SER A 330 -0.57 -13.17 -17.54
N ASP A 331 -0.04 -13.75 -16.45
CA ASP A 331 1.29 -13.44 -15.89
C ASP A 331 2.45 -13.57 -16.89
N PHE A 332 2.23 -14.26 -18.01
CA PHE A 332 3.13 -14.33 -19.16
C PHE A 332 3.65 -12.95 -19.60
N LEU A 333 2.81 -11.91 -19.59
CA LEU A 333 3.24 -10.55 -19.98
C LEU A 333 4.19 -9.90 -18.96
N LYS A 334 4.07 -10.21 -17.66
CA LYS A 334 5.02 -9.74 -16.61
C LYS A 334 6.46 -10.22 -16.86
N TYR A 335 6.62 -11.31 -17.64
CA TYR A 335 7.90 -11.86 -18.08
C TYR A 335 8.21 -11.57 -19.54
N THR A 336 7.34 -10.88 -20.29
CA THR A 336 7.51 -10.63 -21.72
C THR A 336 8.07 -9.23 -21.98
N THR A 337 9.05 -9.15 -22.87
CA THR A 337 9.54 -7.91 -23.47
C THR A 337 9.31 -7.98 -24.97
N ILE A 338 8.78 -6.90 -25.53
CA ILE A 338 8.56 -6.77 -26.97
C ILE A 338 9.90 -6.44 -27.63
N VAL A 339 10.26 -7.16 -28.68
CA VAL A 339 11.44 -6.90 -29.52
C VAL A 339 10.97 -6.57 -30.92
N ARG A 340 11.00 -5.29 -31.27
CA ARG A 340 10.69 -4.78 -32.61
C ARG A 340 11.93 -4.94 -33.48
N THR A 341 11.87 -5.88 -34.43
CA THR A 341 12.96 -6.17 -35.36
C THR A 341 12.79 -5.40 -36.68
N LYS A 342 13.80 -5.46 -37.55
CA LYS A 342 13.75 -4.89 -38.92
C LYS A 342 13.48 -3.37 -38.91
N PHE A 343 13.94 -2.67 -37.86
CA PHE A 343 13.72 -1.25 -37.61
C PHE A 343 15.06 -0.49 -37.65
N SER A 344 15.48 -0.07 -38.84
CA SER A 344 16.80 0.56 -39.08
C SER A 344 17.09 1.80 -38.24
N ASN A 345 16.05 2.55 -37.85
CA ASN A 345 16.16 3.73 -36.98
C ASN A 345 16.31 3.43 -35.47
N PHE A 346 16.55 2.16 -35.06
CA PHE A 346 16.63 1.75 -33.65
C PHE A 346 17.65 2.52 -32.76
N LYS A 347 18.59 3.22 -33.40
CA LYS A 347 19.60 4.08 -32.74
C LYS A 347 19.01 5.42 -32.27
N ASN A 348 17.89 5.87 -32.84
CA ASN A 348 17.23 7.14 -32.53
C ASN A 348 16.05 6.89 -31.55
N ARG A 349 16.17 7.42 -30.33
CA ARG A 349 15.16 7.24 -29.27
C ARG A 349 13.81 7.90 -29.59
N ASP A 350 13.80 9.02 -30.31
CA ASP A 350 12.57 9.73 -30.64
C ASP A 350 11.80 9.04 -31.76
N GLU A 351 12.49 8.43 -32.73
CA GLU A 351 11.85 7.56 -33.73
C GLU A 351 11.28 6.29 -33.09
N CYS A 352 12.01 5.67 -32.16
CA CYS A 352 11.51 4.54 -31.37
C CYS A 352 10.28 4.94 -30.52
N LYS A 353 10.29 6.14 -29.95
CA LYS A 353 9.16 6.68 -29.18
C LYS A 353 7.94 6.94 -30.07
N LYS A 354 8.12 7.58 -31.24
CA LYS A 354 7.05 7.82 -32.23
C LYS A 354 6.40 6.51 -32.69
N ASP A 355 7.21 5.48 -32.98
CA ASP A 355 6.70 4.16 -33.36
C ASP A 355 5.92 3.52 -32.22
N LYS A 356 6.46 3.50 -30.98
CA LYS A 356 5.75 2.99 -29.81
C LYS A 356 4.43 3.72 -29.57
N ASP A 357 4.45 5.05 -29.53
CA ASP A 357 3.28 5.87 -29.28
C ASP A 357 2.22 5.60 -30.37
N LYS A 358 2.61 5.59 -31.66
CA LYS A 358 1.73 5.24 -32.78
C LYS A 358 1.09 3.86 -32.60
N LEU A 359 1.86 2.84 -32.23
CA LEU A 359 1.34 1.47 -32.03
C LEU A 359 0.33 1.39 -30.89
N CYS A 360 0.49 2.19 -29.83
CA CYS A 360 -0.52 2.35 -28.78
C CYS A 360 -1.79 3.05 -29.28
N TRP A 361 -1.66 4.10 -30.11
CA TRP A 361 -2.81 4.82 -30.69
C TRP A 361 -3.60 3.97 -31.70
N GLU A 362 -2.95 3.02 -32.40
CA GLU A 362 -3.61 2.14 -33.38
C GLU A 362 -4.58 1.11 -32.77
N SER A 363 -4.41 0.72 -31.50
CA SER A 363 -5.39 -0.12 -30.81
C SER A 363 -5.27 -0.10 -29.29
N GLU A 364 -6.41 -0.09 -28.59
CA GLU A 364 -6.45 -0.26 -27.13
C GLU A 364 -5.84 -1.61 -26.67
N ILE A 365 -5.95 -2.66 -27.49
CA ILE A 365 -5.32 -3.97 -27.21
C ILE A 365 -3.79 -3.86 -27.34
N ASN A 366 -3.29 -3.09 -28.31
CA ASN A 366 -1.86 -2.82 -28.47
C ASN A 366 -1.32 -2.09 -27.24
N ALA A 367 -1.95 -0.97 -26.84
CA ALA A 367 -1.56 -0.19 -25.66
C ALA A 367 -1.48 -1.08 -24.41
N ARG A 368 -2.57 -1.78 -24.07
CA ARG A 368 -2.64 -2.69 -22.92
C ARG A 368 -1.52 -3.73 -22.90
N ILE A 369 -1.18 -4.33 -24.05
CA ILE A 369 -0.09 -5.33 -24.13
C ILE A 369 1.29 -4.67 -24.04
N ILE A 370 1.51 -3.54 -24.71
CA ILE A 370 2.76 -2.76 -24.65
C ILE A 370 3.07 -2.29 -23.22
N GLU A 371 2.04 -2.03 -22.42
CA GLU A 371 2.13 -1.53 -21.04
C GLU A 371 2.13 -2.65 -20.00
N SER A 372 1.52 -3.80 -20.30
CA SER A 372 1.61 -5.02 -19.48
C SER A 372 2.93 -5.79 -19.69
N CYS A 373 3.58 -5.57 -20.84
CA CYS A 373 4.94 -6.06 -21.09
C CYS A 373 5.98 -5.26 -20.29
N LYS A 374 7.02 -5.97 -19.85
CA LYS A 374 8.16 -5.45 -19.07
C LYS A 374 9.03 -4.43 -19.82
N GLY A 375 8.78 -4.22 -21.11
CA GLY A 375 9.38 -3.18 -21.92
C GLY A 375 9.26 -3.47 -23.42
N MET A 376 9.77 -2.53 -24.21
CA MET A 376 9.89 -2.65 -25.66
C MET A 376 11.30 -2.24 -26.09
N ILE A 377 11.98 -3.11 -26.83
CA ILE A 377 13.33 -2.90 -27.38
C ILE A 377 13.20 -2.78 -28.90
N TYR A 378 13.95 -1.86 -29.47
CA TYR A 378 14.13 -1.72 -30.91
C TYR A 378 15.51 -2.26 -31.30
N VAL A 379 15.54 -3.11 -32.32
CA VAL A 379 16.78 -3.66 -32.88
C VAL A 379 16.67 -3.77 -34.40
N ASP A 380 17.81 -3.76 -35.07
CA ASP A 380 17.88 -4.21 -36.46
C ASP A 380 18.86 -5.38 -36.60
N ASN A 381 18.43 -6.39 -37.32
CA ASN A 381 19.10 -7.69 -37.47
C ASN A 381 19.00 -8.08 -38.95
N PRO A 382 19.80 -7.47 -39.85
CA PRO A 382 19.83 -7.86 -41.27
C PRO A 382 20.32 -9.30 -41.44
N PRO A 383 20.12 -9.93 -42.63
CA PRO A 383 20.78 -11.18 -42.98
C PRO A 383 22.32 -11.06 -42.93
N ASP A 384 23.01 -12.19 -42.80
CA ASP A 384 24.41 -12.29 -43.20
C ASP A 384 24.47 -12.73 -44.67
N TYR A 385 25.14 -11.95 -45.51
CA TYR A 385 25.24 -12.20 -46.94
C TYR A 385 26.52 -13.00 -47.23
N TYR A 386 26.36 -14.25 -47.65
CA TYR A 386 27.43 -15.15 -48.09
C TYR A 386 27.45 -15.24 -49.63
N TYR A 387 28.14 -14.30 -50.29
CA TYR A 387 28.42 -14.35 -51.74
C TYR A 387 29.85 -13.87 -52.06
N ASP A 388 30.28 -14.08 -53.31
CA ASP A 388 31.68 -14.16 -53.73
C ASP A 388 32.47 -12.82 -53.80
N ASP A 389 33.77 -12.91 -54.10
CA ASP A 389 34.78 -11.84 -54.03
C ASP A 389 34.53 -10.60 -54.93
N ASP A 390 33.65 -9.68 -54.51
CA ASP A 390 33.53 -8.32 -55.06
C ASP A 390 33.69 -7.22 -53.96
N ASP A 391 34.40 -6.13 -54.28
CA ASP A 391 34.98 -5.18 -53.30
C ASP A 391 33.96 -4.24 -52.62
N ASP A 392 32.74 -4.11 -53.16
CA ASP A 392 31.67 -3.27 -52.57
C ASP A 392 30.80 -4.05 -51.57
N ASP A 393 30.47 -5.32 -51.83
CA ASP A 393 29.67 -6.17 -50.94
C ASP A 393 30.33 -6.37 -49.57
N ASN A 394 31.67 -6.36 -49.55
CA ASN A 394 32.50 -6.39 -48.34
C ASN A 394 32.21 -5.20 -47.39
N LYS A 395 31.70 -4.07 -47.90
CA LYS A 395 31.25 -2.93 -47.07
C LYS A 395 29.89 -3.21 -46.44
N GLU A 396 28.95 -3.76 -47.21
CA GLU A 396 27.58 -4.03 -46.74
C GLU A 396 27.56 -5.17 -45.70
N ALA A 397 28.32 -6.25 -45.93
CA ALA A 397 28.56 -7.29 -44.92
C ALA A 397 29.16 -6.71 -43.62
N ASN A 398 30.13 -5.80 -43.73
CA ASN A 398 30.70 -5.10 -42.56
C ASN A 398 29.69 -4.21 -41.83
N ILE A 399 28.71 -3.62 -42.53
CA ILE A 399 27.64 -2.81 -41.94
C ILE A 399 26.60 -3.72 -41.25
N SER A 400 26.21 -4.83 -41.87
CA SER A 400 25.33 -5.84 -41.29
C SER A 400 25.91 -6.42 -40.01
N LYS A 401 27.19 -6.83 -40.03
CA LYS A 401 27.89 -7.35 -38.86
C LYS A 401 27.96 -6.36 -37.70
N LYS A 402 28.38 -5.11 -37.95
CA LYS A 402 28.39 -4.04 -36.93
C LYS A 402 27.00 -3.71 -36.39
N THR A 403 25.96 -3.94 -37.19
CA THR A 403 24.56 -3.75 -36.79
C THR A 403 24.07 -4.91 -35.92
N ARG A 404 24.33 -6.17 -36.31
CA ARG A 404 24.12 -7.38 -35.49
C ARG A 404 24.84 -7.27 -34.13
N GLU A 405 26.12 -6.87 -34.11
CA GLU A 405 26.92 -6.63 -32.89
C GLU A 405 26.30 -5.55 -31.99
N ARG A 406 25.79 -4.45 -32.56
CA ARG A 406 25.17 -3.37 -31.76
C ARG A 406 23.81 -3.77 -31.20
N SER A 407 23.01 -4.52 -31.96
CA SER A 407 21.75 -5.11 -31.49
C SER A 407 21.99 -6.11 -30.38
N ARG A 408 23.00 -7.00 -30.50
CA ARG A 408 23.47 -7.90 -29.43
C ARG A 408 23.79 -7.14 -28.15
N PHE A 409 24.57 -6.06 -28.22
CA PHE A 409 24.92 -5.26 -27.04
C PHE A 409 23.68 -4.67 -26.36
N ILE A 410 22.76 -4.05 -27.12
CA ILE A 410 21.52 -3.47 -26.58
C ILE A 410 20.66 -4.54 -25.88
N LEU A 411 20.51 -5.71 -26.52
CA LEU A 411 19.73 -6.81 -25.97
C LEU A 411 20.34 -7.35 -24.67
N LEU A 412 21.65 -7.60 -24.64
CA LEU A 412 22.32 -8.18 -23.48
C LEU A 412 22.40 -7.20 -22.30
N SER A 413 22.71 -5.92 -22.53
CA SER A 413 22.66 -4.89 -21.48
C SER A 413 21.24 -4.65 -20.93
N TYR A 414 20.20 -4.80 -21.75
CA TYR A 414 18.82 -4.82 -21.25
C TYR A 414 18.57 -6.07 -20.40
N LEU A 415 18.83 -7.25 -20.97
CA LEU A 415 18.59 -8.56 -20.34
C LEU A 415 19.30 -8.70 -18.99
N GLU A 416 20.51 -8.17 -18.84
CA GLU A 416 21.25 -8.15 -17.59
C GLU A 416 20.46 -7.43 -16.48
N LYS A 417 20.17 -6.13 -16.65
CA LYS A 417 19.35 -5.33 -15.72
C LYS A 417 17.99 -5.99 -15.43
N VAL A 418 17.42 -6.62 -16.44
CA VAL A 418 16.04 -7.15 -16.45
C VAL A 418 15.95 -8.54 -15.83
N CYS A 419 17.03 -9.33 -15.85
CA CYS A 419 17.07 -10.67 -15.26
C CYS A 419 17.62 -10.70 -13.83
N GLN A 420 18.20 -9.61 -13.31
CA GLN A 420 18.87 -9.58 -12.00
C GLN A 420 17.93 -9.90 -10.81
N GLU A 421 16.68 -9.42 -10.81
CA GLU A 421 15.80 -9.44 -9.62
C GLU A 421 14.58 -10.38 -9.69
N GLN A 422 14.33 -11.07 -10.82
CA GLN A 422 13.11 -11.86 -11.01
C GLN A 422 13.22 -13.34 -10.61
N GLN A 423 12.15 -13.84 -9.98
CA GLN A 423 11.78 -15.27 -9.96
C GLN A 423 11.51 -15.77 -11.40
N ALA A 424 11.52 -17.08 -11.62
CA ALA A 424 11.32 -17.64 -12.95
C ALA A 424 9.88 -18.15 -13.15
N LEU A 425 9.29 -17.92 -14.33
CA LEU A 425 8.01 -18.45 -14.75
C LEU A 425 8.09 -19.97 -14.93
N GLN A 426 7.55 -20.74 -13.98
CA GLN A 426 7.57 -22.21 -14.03
C GLN A 426 6.36 -22.83 -14.73
N HIS A 427 5.17 -22.18 -14.67
CA HIS A 427 3.92 -22.67 -15.26
C HIS A 427 3.12 -21.52 -15.88
N ILE A 428 2.29 -21.80 -16.90
CA ILE A 428 1.21 -20.89 -17.34
C ILE A 428 -0.14 -21.57 -17.06
N ASN A 429 -1.01 -20.90 -16.32
CA ASN A 429 -2.38 -21.34 -16.06
C ASN A 429 -3.26 -20.98 -17.28
N ILE A 430 -3.70 -21.98 -18.05
CA ILE A 430 -4.52 -21.76 -19.26
C ILE A 430 -5.65 -22.80 -19.32
N ASP A 431 -6.52 -22.76 -18.30
CA ASP A 431 -7.73 -23.58 -18.18
C ASP A 431 -8.97 -22.67 -18.09
N LYS A 432 -9.46 -22.23 -19.26
CA LYS A 432 -10.85 -21.79 -19.46
C LYS A 432 -11.49 -22.85 -20.36
N GLU A 433 -12.54 -23.53 -19.89
CA GLU A 433 -13.16 -24.65 -20.63
C GLU A 433 -13.71 -24.21 -21.99
N THR A 434 -13.37 -24.94 -23.06
CA THR A 434 -13.89 -24.67 -24.41
C THR A 434 -15.36 -25.07 -24.54
N PRO A 435 -16.28 -24.16 -24.91
CA PRO A 435 -17.66 -24.53 -25.23
C PRO A 435 -17.70 -25.44 -26.46
N SER A 436 -18.45 -26.54 -26.38
CA SER A 436 -18.61 -27.49 -27.50
C SER A 436 -19.32 -26.85 -28.70
N ALA A 437 -18.80 -27.06 -29.90
CA ALA A 437 -19.22 -26.33 -31.10
C ALA A 437 -20.61 -26.72 -31.66
N SER A 438 -21.41 -25.71 -32.03
CA SER A 438 -22.57 -25.85 -32.93
C SER A 438 -22.76 -24.63 -33.84
N THR A 439 -22.04 -24.66 -34.98
CA THR A 439 -22.34 -23.99 -36.28
C THR A 439 -23.04 -22.62 -36.37
N ASN A 440 -22.36 -21.72 -37.09
CA ASN A 440 -22.85 -20.65 -38.00
C ASN A 440 -23.08 -19.19 -37.52
N LYS A 441 -22.03 -18.39 -37.79
CA LYS A 441 -22.04 -17.08 -38.51
C LYS A 441 -22.56 -15.81 -37.82
N ASP A 442 -21.60 -14.88 -37.62
CA ASP A 442 -21.66 -13.41 -37.74
C ASP A 442 -22.79 -12.62 -37.02
N LYS A 443 -22.52 -11.55 -36.25
CA LYS A 443 -21.31 -10.69 -36.22
C LYS A 443 -21.21 -9.86 -34.92
N THR A 444 -20.15 -9.05 -34.83
CA THR A 444 -19.86 -7.95 -33.87
C THR A 444 -19.46 -8.27 -32.41
N ARG A 445 -18.42 -7.53 -31.96
CA ARG A 445 -17.84 -7.39 -30.61
C ARG A 445 -18.66 -6.37 -29.76
N PRO A 446 -18.38 -6.10 -28.46
CA PRO A 446 -17.25 -6.56 -27.61
C PRO A 446 -17.64 -7.20 -26.26
N VAL A 447 -16.63 -7.61 -25.48
CA VAL A 447 -16.74 -8.09 -24.09
C VAL A 447 -15.98 -7.13 -23.16
N LYS A 448 -16.53 -6.86 -21.96
CA LYS A 448 -15.83 -6.11 -20.89
C LYS A 448 -14.92 -7.05 -20.09
N VAL A 449 -13.64 -6.69 -19.99
CA VAL A 449 -12.64 -7.31 -19.11
C VAL A 449 -12.92 -6.92 -17.66
N LYS A 450 -12.50 -7.76 -16.70
CA LYS A 450 -12.40 -7.41 -15.27
C LYS A 450 -10.93 -7.26 -14.86
N GLU A 451 -10.67 -6.23 -14.07
CA GLU A 451 -9.54 -6.15 -13.14
C GLU A 451 -9.91 -6.93 -11.83
N GLU A 452 -9.07 -7.19 -10.83
CA GLU A 452 -8.08 -6.32 -10.19
C GLU A 452 -6.96 -7.06 -9.40
N ASN A 453 -5.79 -6.42 -9.39
CA ASN A 453 -4.86 -6.17 -8.27
C ASN A 453 -4.32 -7.31 -7.41
N GLU A 454 -2.98 -7.42 -7.44
CA GLU A 454 -2.16 -7.72 -6.25
C GLU A 454 -1.58 -6.39 -5.71
N ARG A 455 -1.28 -6.32 -4.40
CA ARG A 455 -0.46 -5.26 -3.79
C ARG A 455 0.81 -5.89 -3.24
N ASN A 456 1.98 -5.36 -3.61
CA ASN A 456 3.23 -5.57 -2.88
C ASN A 456 3.59 -4.35 -2.03
N GLU A 457 4.34 -4.61 -0.97
CA GLU A 457 5.12 -3.64 -0.22
C GLU A 457 6.62 -3.89 -0.45
N PHE A 458 7.41 -2.83 -0.34
CA PHE A 458 8.87 -2.88 -0.29
C PHE A 458 9.30 -2.15 0.99
N VAL A 459 10.29 -2.68 1.69
CA VAL A 459 10.92 -2.02 2.84
C VAL A 459 12.27 -1.47 2.42
N VAL A 460 12.61 -0.27 2.89
CA VAL A 460 13.88 0.42 2.62
C VAL A 460 14.94 0.02 3.64
N GLU A 461 16.19 -0.17 3.21
CA GLU A 461 17.33 -0.33 4.12
C GLU A 461 17.74 1.02 4.76
N GLU A 462 17.84 1.07 6.08
CA GLU A 462 18.71 2.04 6.76
C GLU A 462 19.96 1.36 7.33
N LYS A 463 21.13 1.98 7.14
CA LYS A 463 22.42 1.46 7.56
C LYS A 463 22.93 2.22 8.80
N ARG A 464 23.10 1.54 9.93
CA ARG A 464 23.97 2.00 11.03
C ARG A 464 24.98 0.93 11.42
N LYS A 465 26.27 1.26 11.29
CA LYS A 465 27.39 0.46 11.81
C LYS A 465 27.68 0.86 13.25
N GLY A 466 27.90 -0.12 14.12
CA GLY A 466 28.45 0.08 15.45
C GLY A 466 29.21 -1.18 15.88
N LYS A 467 30.54 -1.14 15.84
CA LYS A 467 31.39 -2.16 16.45
C LYS A 467 31.45 -1.92 17.96
N LEU A 468 31.47 -2.99 18.74
CA LEU A 468 32.34 -3.13 19.90
C LEU A 468 32.64 -4.63 20.12
N GLU A 469 33.80 -4.92 20.67
CA GLU A 469 34.38 -6.28 20.77
C GLU A 469 34.44 -6.75 22.24
N ASN A 470 34.93 -7.98 22.43
CA ASN A 470 35.16 -8.75 23.68
C ASN A 470 34.11 -9.84 23.98
N GLU A 471 34.46 -11.01 24.50
CA GLU A 471 35.60 -11.92 24.35
C GLU A 471 35.20 -13.18 25.16
N SER A 472 35.38 -14.35 24.57
CA SER A 472 35.44 -15.71 25.15
C SER A 472 35.26 -15.96 26.66
N VAL A 473 34.48 -16.99 27.01
CA VAL A 473 34.90 -18.15 27.86
C VAL A 473 34.28 -19.45 27.29
N LYS A 474 34.86 -20.62 27.64
CA LYS A 474 34.63 -21.96 27.07
C LYS A 474 33.51 -22.77 27.77
N GLU A 475 32.78 -23.58 26.97
CA GLU A 475 32.63 -25.06 27.03
C GLU A 475 33.05 -25.89 28.29
N PRO A 476 32.60 -27.18 28.44
CA PRO A 476 31.50 -27.94 27.80
C PRO A 476 30.76 -28.97 28.74
N VAL A 477 29.91 -29.85 28.14
CA VAL A 477 29.36 -31.18 28.58
C VAL A 477 28.81 -31.38 30.03
N THR A 478 27.62 -31.98 30.21
CA THR A 478 27.38 -33.43 29.98
C THR A 478 25.88 -33.80 29.97
N GLU A 479 25.53 -34.91 29.30
CA GLU A 479 24.23 -35.58 29.42
C GLU A 479 24.17 -36.50 30.66
N THR A 480 22.96 -36.82 31.13
CA THR A 480 22.62 -38.21 31.49
C THR A 480 21.10 -38.43 31.56
N GLU A 481 20.58 -39.33 30.73
CA GLU A 481 19.21 -39.84 30.87
C GLU A 481 19.15 -40.93 31.97
N LYS A 482 17.98 -41.19 32.58
CA LYS A 482 17.05 -42.27 32.14
C LYS A 482 15.95 -42.61 33.18
N LYS A 483 14.82 -43.10 32.64
CA LYS A 483 13.76 -43.94 33.26
C LYS A 483 12.93 -43.25 34.37
N CYS A 484 11.65 -42.88 34.20
CA CYS A 484 10.46 -43.48 33.56
C CYS A 484 9.71 -44.54 34.40
N LYS A 485 8.37 -44.52 34.23
CA LYS A 485 7.32 -45.52 34.56
C LYS A 485 6.61 -45.43 35.92
N VAL A 486 5.29 -45.69 36.03
CA VAL A 486 4.16 -45.58 35.05
C VAL A 486 2.78 -45.74 35.75
N GLU A 487 1.73 -45.06 35.25
CA GLU A 487 0.27 -45.41 35.41
C GLU A 487 -0.37 -45.34 36.83
N ARG A 488 -1.71 -45.26 37.05
CA ARG A 488 -2.93 -44.87 36.28
C ARG A 488 -4.11 -44.67 37.28
N GLY A 489 -5.17 -43.96 36.87
CA GLY A 489 -6.50 -43.97 37.53
C GLY A 489 -6.91 -42.58 38.06
N VAL A 490 -7.73 -41.75 37.41
CA VAL A 490 -9.10 -41.91 36.86
C VAL A 490 -10.21 -41.93 37.93
N SER A 491 -10.80 -40.75 38.16
CA SER A 491 -12.24 -40.59 38.37
C SER A 491 -12.67 -39.16 38.03
N ASN A 492 -13.95 -38.98 37.68
CA ASN A 492 -14.57 -37.70 37.31
C ASN A 492 -16.06 -37.80 37.68
N PRO A 493 -16.70 -36.73 38.18
CA PRO A 493 -17.98 -36.34 37.59
C PRO A 493 -18.18 -34.82 37.43
N GLN A 494 -19.27 -34.48 36.74
CA GLN A 494 -19.85 -33.14 36.53
C GLN A 494 -20.92 -32.88 37.62
N LEU A 495 -21.68 -31.77 37.73
CA LEU A 495 -22.03 -30.62 36.85
C LEU A 495 -22.08 -29.31 37.71
N ASP A 496 -22.25 -28.08 37.21
CA ASP A 496 -22.40 -27.56 35.82
C ASP A 496 -21.46 -26.30 35.64
N ARG A 497 -21.68 -25.09 35.08
CA ARG A 497 -22.81 -24.24 34.58
C ARG A 497 -23.67 -23.59 35.71
N GLU A 498 -24.30 -22.41 35.58
CA GLU A 498 -24.59 -21.47 34.47
C GLU A 498 -24.21 -20.01 34.78
N GLN A 499 -23.51 -19.32 33.85
CA GLN A 499 -23.68 -17.90 33.45
C GLN A 499 -22.62 -17.54 32.37
N ASN A 500 -22.90 -16.52 31.56
CA ASN A 500 -22.19 -16.03 30.35
C ASN A 500 -22.78 -16.52 29.01
N LYS A 501 -23.71 -15.70 28.49
CA LYS A 501 -24.22 -15.80 27.13
C LYS A 501 -24.49 -14.40 26.56
N LEU A 502 -23.42 -13.68 26.24
CA LEU A 502 -23.38 -12.43 25.46
C LEU A 502 -21.97 -12.27 24.86
N GLU A 503 -21.80 -11.27 23.99
CA GLU A 503 -20.56 -10.93 23.27
C GLU A 503 -19.92 -12.05 22.42
N ASN A 504 -20.20 -11.98 21.12
CA ASN A 504 -19.34 -12.55 20.07
C ASN A 504 -19.35 -11.59 18.86
N ILE A 505 -18.81 -10.39 19.06
CA ILE A 505 -18.53 -9.42 18.00
C ILE A 505 -17.09 -9.66 17.50
N GLY A 506 -16.85 -9.49 16.20
CA GLY A 506 -15.64 -9.97 15.53
C GLY A 506 -14.38 -9.19 15.87
N VAL A 507 -13.39 -9.86 16.46
CA VAL A 507 -11.99 -9.40 16.55
C VAL A 507 -11.12 -10.32 15.70
N ASP A 508 -11.17 -10.10 14.38
CA ASP A 508 -10.21 -10.64 13.41
C ASP A 508 -9.32 -9.45 12.94
N ASN A 509 -8.03 -9.68 12.69
CA ASN A 509 -7.00 -8.71 12.23
C ASN A 509 -6.49 -7.65 13.24
N PHE A 510 -5.93 -8.09 14.38
CA PHE A 510 -4.88 -7.35 15.12
C PHE A 510 -3.69 -8.28 15.42
N THR A 511 -2.71 -8.34 14.53
CA THR A 511 -1.50 -9.18 14.65
C THR A 511 -0.39 -8.56 15.49
N SER A 512 -0.75 -8.09 16.68
CA SER A 512 0.16 -7.83 17.81
C SER A 512 -0.67 -7.51 19.05
N LEU A 513 -0.76 -8.45 20.00
CA LEU A 513 -1.05 -8.04 21.38
C LEU A 513 0.22 -7.37 21.93
N PRO A 514 0.10 -6.25 22.67
CA PRO A 514 1.19 -5.78 23.51
C PRO A 514 1.62 -6.91 24.44
N LEU A 515 2.90 -7.29 24.38
CA LEU A 515 3.47 -8.16 25.41
C LEU A 515 3.35 -7.44 26.74
N LEU A 516 2.79 -8.13 27.74
CA LEU A 516 2.75 -7.64 29.12
C LEU A 516 4.21 -7.35 29.53
N PRO A 517 4.59 -6.09 29.82
CA PRO A 517 5.99 -5.67 29.73
C PRO A 517 6.97 -6.48 30.56
N GLN A 518 8.17 -6.67 30.01
CA GLN A 518 9.33 -7.29 30.66
C GLN A 518 9.93 -6.41 31.79
N LEU A 519 9.15 -5.46 32.33
CA LEU A 519 9.59 -4.39 33.24
C LEU A 519 9.08 -4.52 34.68
N ILE A 520 8.05 -5.34 34.96
CA ILE A 520 7.73 -5.73 36.35
C ILE A 520 8.57 -6.96 36.73
N THR A 521 9.89 -6.77 36.79
CA THR A 521 10.87 -7.80 37.17
C THR A 521 10.95 -8.03 38.68
N ASN A 522 10.29 -7.20 39.50
CA ASN A 522 10.26 -7.34 40.95
C ASN A 522 8.83 -7.39 41.52
N ASN A 523 8.32 -8.61 41.71
CA ASN A 523 7.00 -8.84 42.33
C ASN A 523 6.88 -8.25 43.75
N GLN A 524 7.96 -8.20 44.53
CA GLN A 524 7.90 -7.73 45.92
C GLN A 524 7.66 -6.21 45.99
N GLN A 525 8.34 -5.43 45.14
CA GLN A 525 8.09 -3.99 45.01
C GLN A 525 6.64 -3.70 44.63
N MET A 526 6.05 -4.47 43.71
CA MET A 526 4.63 -4.32 43.34
C MET A 526 3.68 -4.67 44.49
N ILE A 527 3.96 -5.73 45.26
CA ILE A 527 3.15 -6.11 46.43
C ILE A 527 3.18 -5.01 47.49
N GLN A 528 4.35 -4.43 47.77
CA GLN A 528 4.53 -3.36 48.76
C GLN A 528 3.91 -2.04 48.30
N GLN A 529 4.15 -1.62 47.05
CA GLN A 529 3.60 -0.37 46.47
C GLN A 529 2.07 -0.37 46.45
N LEU A 530 1.47 -1.49 46.04
CA LEU A 530 0.01 -1.66 45.97
C LEU A 530 -0.61 -2.22 47.27
N LYS A 531 0.21 -2.47 48.30
CA LYS A 531 -0.18 -3.09 49.59
C LYS A 531 -1.08 -4.33 49.47
N LEU A 532 -0.82 -5.21 48.49
CA LEU A 532 -1.67 -6.39 48.18
C LEU A 532 -1.72 -7.44 49.31
N ASN A 533 -0.87 -7.29 50.33
CA ASN A 533 -0.79 -8.10 51.54
C ASN A 533 -1.60 -7.53 52.73
N HIS A 534 -2.12 -6.30 52.61
CA HIS A 534 -2.95 -5.65 53.64
C HIS A 534 -4.45 -5.93 53.44
N GLY A 535 -5.22 -5.79 54.52
CA GLY A 535 -6.67 -5.66 54.41
C GLY A 535 -7.08 -4.25 54.00
N LEU A 536 -8.38 -4.04 53.86
CA LEU A 536 -9.00 -2.81 53.38
C LEU A 536 -9.99 -2.30 54.42
N SER A 537 -9.74 -1.10 54.94
CA SER A 537 -10.68 -0.38 55.78
C SER A 537 -11.65 0.44 54.95
N LEU A 538 -12.94 0.31 55.26
CA LEU A 538 -14.07 0.87 54.51
C LEU A 538 -14.80 1.90 55.40
N ASN A 539 -14.45 3.18 55.23
CA ASN A 539 -14.87 4.26 56.14
C ASN A 539 -16.10 5.06 55.64
N GLY A 540 -16.83 4.54 54.65
CA GLY A 540 -17.99 5.18 54.03
C GLY A 540 -17.67 6.17 52.90
N TYR A 541 -16.41 6.56 52.69
CA TYR A 541 -16.03 7.49 51.61
C TYR A 541 -14.68 7.19 50.94
N ASN A 542 -13.84 6.33 51.52
CA ASN A 542 -12.58 5.90 50.95
C ASN A 542 -12.30 4.41 51.27
N ILE A 543 -11.41 3.80 50.49
CA ILE A 543 -10.83 2.48 50.75
C ILE A 543 -9.37 2.71 51.11
N GLN A 544 -8.98 2.37 52.35
CA GLN A 544 -7.60 2.54 52.82
C GLN A 544 -6.99 1.18 53.19
N PRO A 545 -5.77 0.84 52.72
CA PRO A 545 -5.07 -0.33 53.22
C PRO A 545 -4.87 -0.26 54.74
N SER A 546 -5.01 -1.40 55.43
CA SER A 546 -4.84 -1.53 56.88
C SER A 546 -3.44 -1.16 57.36
N GLU A 547 -3.28 -0.90 58.66
CA GLU A 547 -1.94 -0.63 59.23
C GLU A 547 -1.03 -1.85 59.14
N GLN A 548 -1.56 -3.05 59.46
CA GLN A 548 -0.82 -4.31 59.46
C GLN A 548 -1.24 -5.23 58.32
N ALA A 549 -0.29 -6.02 57.80
CA ALA A 549 -0.52 -6.98 56.73
C ALA A 549 -1.19 -8.27 57.25
N ILE A 550 -2.24 -8.72 56.57
CA ILE A 550 -2.97 -9.96 56.87
C ILE A 550 -2.19 -11.19 56.39
N VAL A 551 -1.42 -11.05 55.30
CA VAL A 551 -0.64 -12.14 54.71
C VAL A 551 0.84 -11.78 54.56
N THR A 552 1.70 -12.80 54.50
CA THR A 552 3.16 -12.65 54.33
C THR A 552 3.54 -12.23 52.91
N GLU A 553 4.68 -11.55 52.74
CA GLU A 553 5.14 -11.04 51.43
C GLU A 553 5.72 -12.12 50.49
N GLY A 554 6.05 -13.31 51.01
CA GLY A 554 6.59 -14.44 50.24
C GLY A 554 5.58 -15.18 49.34
N GLY A 555 4.43 -14.57 49.06
CA GLY A 555 3.32 -15.17 48.33
C GLY A 555 3.50 -15.28 46.81
N LYS A 556 2.63 -16.07 46.18
CA LYS A 556 2.55 -16.18 44.73
C LYS A 556 1.58 -15.14 44.15
N LEU A 557 2.15 -14.08 43.59
CA LEU A 557 1.45 -13.15 42.71
C LEU A 557 1.21 -13.82 41.34
N ASN A 558 -0.01 -13.73 40.82
CA ASN A 558 -0.36 -14.10 39.46
C ASN A 558 -1.06 -12.91 38.81
N MET A 559 -0.60 -12.48 37.63
CA MET A 559 -1.20 -11.37 36.89
C MET A 559 -1.64 -11.83 35.50
N ARG A 560 -2.76 -11.31 35.00
CA ARG A 560 -3.33 -11.60 33.68
C ARG A 560 -3.70 -10.31 32.97
N SER A 561 -3.37 -10.17 31.69
CA SER A 561 -3.79 -9.01 30.89
C SER A 561 -5.32 -8.92 30.83
N TYR A 562 -5.83 -7.70 30.91
CA TYR A 562 -7.26 -7.42 30.77
C TYR A 562 -7.59 -7.14 29.30
N ASN A 563 -8.15 -8.16 28.65
CA ASN A 563 -8.43 -8.11 27.21
C ASN A 563 -9.81 -7.50 26.88
N GLY A 564 -10.59 -7.08 27.88
CA GLY A 564 -11.92 -6.48 27.71
C GLY A 564 -11.91 -5.00 27.36
N GLN A 565 -13.12 -4.42 27.27
CA GLN A 565 -13.33 -2.98 27.11
C GLN A 565 -13.22 -2.21 28.44
N PRO A 566 -12.94 -0.90 28.42
CA PRO A 566 -13.05 -0.03 29.59
C PRO A 566 -14.48 -0.07 30.14
N ILE A 567 -14.63 0.08 31.45
CA ILE A 567 -15.89 -0.07 32.17
C ILE A 567 -16.37 1.31 32.63
N VAL A 568 -17.58 1.68 32.25
CA VAL A 568 -18.21 2.97 32.52
C VAL A 568 -19.29 2.81 33.60
N TYR A 569 -19.33 3.75 34.53
CA TYR A 569 -20.34 3.86 35.59
C TYR A 569 -20.99 5.24 35.49
N THR A 570 -22.33 5.29 35.44
CA THR A 570 -23.08 6.56 35.28
C THR A 570 -23.77 6.98 36.58
N ASN A 571 -23.97 8.29 36.74
CA ASN A 571 -24.55 8.95 37.93
C ASN A 571 -23.92 8.42 39.23
N ILE A 572 -22.65 8.76 39.45
CA ILE A 572 -21.88 8.23 40.58
C ILE A 572 -21.90 9.18 41.79
N ASN A 573 -21.79 8.59 42.98
CA ASN A 573 -21.78 9.29 44.27
C ASN A 573 -23.04 10.15 44.50
N ASP A 574 -24.20 9.67 44.05
CA ASP A 574 -25.49 10.30 44.30
C ASP A 574 -25.84 10.20 45.80
N THR A 575 -25.96 11.35 46.45
CA THR A 575 -26.32 11.49 47.86
C THR A 575 -27.80 11.23 48.15
N ALA A 576 -28.66 11.13 47.13
CA ALA A 576 -30.06 10.74 47.26
C ALA A 576 -30.26 9.21 47.29
N SER A 577 -29.22 8.43 46.96
CA SER A 577 -29.25 6.97 47.02
C SER A 577 -29.25 6.46 48.48
N SER A 578 -30.06 5.44 48.75
CA SER A 578 -30.08 4.75 50.05
C SER A 578 -28.93 3.76 50.24
N VAL A 579 -28.03 3.60 49.26
CA VAL A 579 -26.94 2.62 49.27
C VAL A 579 -25.58 3.32 49.19
N ASN A 580 -24.68 2.94 50.10
CA ASN A 580 -23.27 3.31 50.08
C ASN A 580 -22.39 2.04 50.08
N LEU A 581 -21.80 1.73 48.92
CA LEU A 581 -20.92 0.59 48.70
C LEU A 581 -19.60 0.70 49.47
N LEU A 582 -19.12 1.88 49.85
CA LEU A 582 -17.86 2.04 50.62
C LEU A 582 -18.06 2.00 52.13
N ASN A 583 -19.27 1.68 52.59
CA ASN A 583 -19.58 1.38 53.98
C ASN A 583 -19.48 -0.14 54.24
N TYR A 584 -19.09 -0.52 55.46
CA TYR A 584 -19.08 -1.93 55.92
C TYR A 584 -20.37 -2.32 56.65
N ASN A 585 -20.90 -1.42 57.50
CA ASN A 585 -22.10 -1.69 58.31
C ASN A 585 -23.32 -1.00 57.68
N SER A 586 -24.24 -1.79 57.11
CA SER A 586 -25.44 -1.34 56.37
C SER A 586 -26.24 -0.23 57.06
N ASP A 587 -26.28 -0.25 58.39
CA ASP A 587 -27.29 0.48 59.17
C ASP A 587 -26.91 1.95 59.46
N LYS A 588 -25.78 2.44 58.93
CA LYS A 588 -25.26 3.80 59.15
C LYS A 588 -24.87 4.49 57.84
N ASN A 589 -25.84 5.04 57.11
CA ASN A 589 -25.63 5.80 55.87
C ASN A 589 -24.99 7.19 56.09
N ASN A 590 -23.75 7.21 56.56
CA ASN A 590 -22.94 8.42 56.72
C ASN A 590 -22.32 8.83 55.37
N PHE A 591 -23.06 9.57 54.55
CA PHE A 591 -22.48 10.25 53.38
C PHE A 591 -21.56 11.39 53.81
N SER A 592 -20.44 11.55 53.11
CA SER A 592 -19.42 12.56 53.41
C SER A 592 -19.39 13.65 52.34
N ASN A 593 -19.52 14.91 52.73
CA ASN A 593 -19.49 16.09 51.85
C ASN A 593 -18.19 16.25 51.03
N LYS A 594 -17.17 15.41 51.29
CA LYS A 594 -15.92 15.36 50.51
C LYS A 594 -16.11 14.72 49.12
N LEU A 595 -17.04 13.78 48.96
CA LEU A 595 -17.33 13.18 47.66
C LEU A 595 -18.40 14.00 46.94
N GLN A 596 -17.96 14.80 45.97
CA GLN A 596 -18.86 15.47 45.03
C GLN A 596 -19.51 14.42 44.10
N PRO A 597 -20.84 14.49 43.86
CA PRO A 597 -21.48 13.74 42.77
C PRO A 597 -20.76 13.99 41.44
N SER A 598 -20.69 12.98 40.59
CA SER A 598 -20.05 13.11 39.26
C SER A 598 -20.86 12.35 38.22
N ASP A 599 -20.91 12.86 36.99
CA ASP A 599 -21.80 12.31 35.95
C ASP A 599 -21.37 10.90 35.54
N VAL A 600 -20.07 10.67 35.38
CA VAL A 600 -19.51 9.41 34.88
C VAL A 600 -18.16 9.09 35.52
N CYS A 601 -17.89 7.82 35.81
CA CYS A 601 -16.55 7.29 36.09
C CYS A 601 -16.18 6.22 35.06
N ILE A 602 -14.96 6.27 34.53
CA ILE A 602 -14.45 5.31 33.55
C ILE A 602 -13.19 4.64 34.07
N ASN A 603 -13.26 3.32 34.19
CA ASN A 603 -12.13 2.43 34.47
C ASN A 603 -11.50 1.96 33.16
N PHE A 604 -10.18 2.12 33.03
CA PHE A 604 -9.35 1.63 31.93
C PHE A 604 -8.41 0.54 32.45
N PRO A 605 -8.82 -0.74 32.47
CA PRO A 605 -8.01 -1.78 33.09
C PRO A 605 -6.86 -2.24 32.17
N ILE A 606 -5.73 -2.59 32.79
CA ILE A 606 -4.57 -3.20 32.15
C ILE A 606 -4.49 -4.68 32.50
N ALA A 607 -4.71 -5.03 33.77
CA ALA A 607 -4.56 -6.40 34.25
C ALA A 607 -5.41 -6.72 35.50
N GLU A 608 -5.72 -8.01 35.67
CA GLU A 608 -6.22 -8.56 36.92
C GLU A 608 -5.09 -9.26 37.67
N VAL A 609 -4.88 -8.88 38.92
CA VAL A 609 -3.87 -9.40 39.84
C VAL A 609 -4.56 -10.29 40.88
N THR A 610 -4.02 -11.48 41.13
CA THR A 610 -4.44 -12.39 42.20
C THR A 610 -3.23 -12.69 43.08
N TYR A 611 -3.30 -12.31 44.36
CA TYR A 611 -2.21 -12.52 45.31
C TYR A 611 -2.59 -13.60 46.34
N ASN A 612 -1.87 -14.72 46.31
CA ASN A 612 -2.10 -15.86 47.20
C ASN A 612 -0.88 -16.08 48.10
N SER A 613 -1.06 -15.97 49.40
CA SER A 613 0.01 -16.11 50.40
C SER A 613 -0.52 -16.66 51.73
N ASN A 614 0.38 -17.11 52.60
CA ASN A 614 0.02 -17.55 53.95
C ASN A 614 -0.29 -16.35 54.85
N LEU A 615 -1.23 -16.52 55.79
CA LEU A 615 -1.54 -15.52 56.83
C LEU A 615 -0.28 -15.14 57.62
N SER A 616 -0.21 -13.88 58.06
CA SER A 616 0.91 -13.36 58.84
C SER A 616 0.87 -13.87 60.28
N GLU A 617 2.04 -14.07 60.88
CA GLU A 617 2.13 -14.57 62.25
C GLU A 617 1.59 -13.55 63.28
N SER A 618 1.59 -12.26 62.95
CA SER A 618 0.95 -11.21 63.76
C SER A 618 -0.59 -11.30 63.70
N PHE A 619 -1.17 -11.52 62.52
CA PHE A 619 -2.62 -11.68 62.35
C PHE A 619 -3.15 -12.89 63.12
N LEU A 620 -2.44 -14.02 63.05
CA LEU A 620 -2.76 -15.24 63.80
C LEU A 620 -2.66 -15.08 65.32
N LYS A 621 -1.86 -14.12 65.81
CA LYS A 621 -1.66 -13.82 67.25
C LYS A 621 -2.57 -12.72 67.80
N CYS A 622 -3.39 -12.08 66.96
CA CYS A 622 -4.33 -11.04 67.41
C CYS A 622 -5.41 -11.62 68.34
N VAL A 623 -5.89 -10.84 69.31
CA VAL A 623 -6.98 -11.24 70.22
C VAL A 623 -8.33 -10.92 69.59
N ASP A 624 -9.33 -11.76 69.81
CA ASP A 624 -10.66 -11.68 69.18
C ASP A 624 -11.60 -10.62 69.79
N ASN A 625 -11.15 -9.37 69.78
CA ASN A 625 -12.00 -8.18 69.96
C ASN A 625 -12.21 -7.53 68.57
N ASP A 626 -13.40 -7.70 67.99
CA ASP A 626 -13.78 -7.23 66.64
C ASP A 626 -13.31 -5.80 66.33
N GLU A 627 -13.56 -4.84 67.24
CA GLU A 627 -13.23 -3.42 67.05
C GLU A 627 -11.72 -3.21 66.80
N SER A 628 -10.86 -3.81 67.64
CA SER A 628 -9.40 -3.76 67.48
C SER A 628 -8.87 -4.59 66.30
N LEU A 629 -9.61 -5.62 65.86
CA LEU A 629 -9.27 -6.41 64.67
C LEU A 629 -9.40 -5.54 63.40
N TYR A 630 -10.50 -4.81 63.27
CA TYR A 630 -10.78 -3.97 62.10
C TYR A 630 -9.93 -2.70 62.05
N GLU A 631 -9.51 -2.15 63.20
CA GLU A 631 -8.52 -1.06 63.25
C GLU A 631 -7.16 -1.48 62.67
N LEU A 632 -6.59 -2.58 63.18
CA LEU A 632 -5.23 -3.02 62.80
C LEU A 632 -5.16 -3.67 61.42
N TYR A 633 -6.16 -4.48 61.05
CA TYR A 633 -6.15 -5.32 59.85
C TYR A 633 -7.20 -4.94 58.81
N GLY A 634 -8.02 -3.92 59.06
CA GLY A 634 -9.07 -3.49 58.13
C GLY A 634 -10.29 -4.41 58.16
N HIS A 635 -11.31 -4.03 57.38
CA HIS A 635 -12.64 -4.63 57.44
C HIS A 635 -12.78 -5.85 56.51
N VAL A 636 -12.20 -5.78 55.30
CA VAL A 636 -12.27 -6.83 54.27
C VAL A 636 -10.90 -7.04 53.60
N PHE A 637 -10.63 -8.23 53.07
CA PHE A 637 -9.42 -8.54 52.30
C PHE A 637 -9.78 -8.89 50.85
N ALA A 638 -9.04 -8.38 49.87
CA ALA A 638 -9.28 -8.63 48.44
C ALA A 638 -8.35 -9.70 47.89
N ARG A 639 -8.90 -10.83 47.42
CA ARG A 639 -8.10 -11.85 46.72
C ARG A 639 -7.80 -11.48 45.27
N LYS A 640 -8.61 -10.61 44.66
CA LYS A 640 -8.43 -10.12 43.29
C LYS A 640 -8.47 -8.60 43.23
N THR A 641 -7.50 -8.03 42.53
CA THR A 641 -7.34 -6.59 42.37
C THR A 641 -7.20 -6.26 40.90
N LEU A 642 -8.01 -5.34 40.41
CA LEU A 642 -7.96 -4.86 39.03
C LEU A 642 -7.09 -3.60 39.00
N ILE A 643 -6.03 -3.61 38.18
CA ILE A 643 -5.11 -2.48 38.01
C ILE A 643 -5.29 -1.81 36.65
N GLY A 644 -5.08 -0.50 36.61
CA GLY A 644 -5.22 0.33 35.42
C GLY A 644 -5.39 1.80 35.79
N GLY A 645 -6.07 2.57 34.94
CA GLY A 645 -6.34 3.99 35.18
C GLY A 645 -7.83 4.25 35.43
N LYS A 646 -8.16 5.30 36.17
CA LYS A 646 -9.55 5.74 36.40
C LYS A 646 -9.69 7.23 36.13
N LEU A 647 -10.75 7.60 35.41
CA LEU A 647 -11.15 8.98 35.15
C LEU A 647 -12.53 9.27 35.75
N PHE A 648 -12.65 10.38 36.47
CA PHE A 648 -13.90 10.94 36.98
C PHE A 648 -14.31 12.13 36.13
N ILE A 649 -15.50 12.09 35.56
CA ILE A 649 -16.01 13.10 34.61
C ILE A 649 -17.18 13.86 35.26
N LYS A 650 -17.06 15.18 35.27
CA LYS A 650 -18.02 16.13 35.84
C LYS A 650 -18.47 17.13 34.79
N GLU A 651 -19.67 17.70 34.98
CA GLU A 651 -20.29 18.71 34.13
C GLU A 651 -20.65 18.22 32.72
N LEU A 652 -20.60 16.90 32.48
CA LEU A 652 -21.01 16.29 31.20
C LEU A 652 -22.48 16.56 30.89
N ASN A 653 -23.30 16.73 31.93
CA ASN A 653 -24.71 17.12 31.85
C ASN A 653 -24.96 18.56 31.34
N LEU A 654 -23.94 19.41 31.28
CA LEU A 654 -24.03 20.79 30.75
C LEU A 654 -23.84 20.85 29.22
N ALA A 655 -23.38 19.76 28.61
CA ALA A 655 -23.07 19.69 27.19
C ALA A 655 -24.29 19.26 26.35
N ASN A 656 -24.35 19.72 25.09
CA ASN A 656 -25.34 19.23 24.14
C ASN A 656 -24.94 17.85 23.57
N SER A 657 -25.89 17.14 22.95
CA SER A 657 -25.66 15.78 22.43
C SER A 657 -24.54 15.69 21.39
N THR A 658 -24.35 16.72 20.56
CA THR A 658 -23.23 16.77 19.59
C THR A 658 -21.88 16.89 20.28
N GLN A 659 -21.79 17.70 21.34
CA GLN A 659 -20.59 17.84 22.18
C GLN A 659 -20.26 16.53 22.90
N ILE A 660 -21.25 15.90 23.53
CA ILE A 660 -21.10 14.60 24.22
C ILE A 660 -20.63 13.52 23.24
N ASN A 661 -21.27 13.39 22.07
CA ASN A 661 -20.88 12.44 21.03
C ASN A 661 -19.44 12.68 20.52
N GLY A 662 -19.05 13.96 20.34
CA GLY A 662 -17.70 14.33 19.93
C GLY A 662 -16.64 13.95 20.96
N PHE A 663 -16.90 14.22 22.25
CA PHE A 663 -16.03 13.82 23.35
C PHE A 663 -15.93 12.28 23.49
N MET A 664 -17.06 11.57 23.44
CA MET A 664 -17.10 10.09 23.47
C MET A 664 -16.28 9.47 22.32
N LEU A 665 -16.40 10.02 21.11
CA LEU A 665 -15.64 9.59 19.94
C LEU A 665 -14.14 9.82 20.15
N TYR A 666 -13.76 11.05 20.54
CA TYR A 666 -12.37 11.41 20.81
C TYR A 666 -11.73 10.48 21.86
N LEU A 667 -12.38 10.29 23.01
CA LEU A 667 -11.89 9.43 24.09
C LEU A 667 -11.73 7.97 23.64
N THR A 668 -12.66 7.46 22.84
CA THR A 668 -12.60 6.11 22.26
C THR A 668 -11.41 5.97 21.29
N CYS A 669 -11.09 7.01 20.52
CA CYS A 669 -9.95 7.04 19.62
C CYS A 669 -8.61 7.11 20.36
N ALA A 670 -8.48 8.01 21.34
CA ALA A 670 -7.28 8.13 22.17
C ALA A 670 -6.98 6.81 22.92
N TYR A 671 -8.02 6.16 23.48
CA TYR A 671 -7.90 4.85 24.12
C TYR A 671 -7.41 3.77 23.16
N LYS A 672 -8.01 3.65 21.97
CA LYS A 672 -7.63 2.63 20.98
C LYS A 672 -6.23 2.90 20.40
N SER A 673 -5.85 4.17 20.22
CA SER A 673 -4.50 4.56 19.81
C SER A 673 -3.45 4.16 20.85
N ALA A 674 -3.64 4.56 22.11
CA ALA A 674 -2.71 4.26 23.20
C ALA A 674 -2.55 2.75 23.45
N LYS A 675 -3.67 2.00 23.53
CA LYS A 675 -3.68 0.56 23.84
C LYS A 675 -3.08 -0.33 22.76
N TYR A 676 -3.21 0.04 21.48
CA TYR A 676 -2.73 -0.76 20.35
C TYR A 676 -1.48 -0.19 19.66
N ASN A 677 -1.00 0.97 20.12
CA ASN A 677 0.08 1.75 19.49
C ASN A 677 -0.16 2.01 18.00
N ILE A 678 -1.34 2.55 17.69
CA ILE A 678 -1.78 2.88 16.32
C ILE A 678 -1.95 4.40 16.22
N GLU A 679 -1.53 4.99 15.11
CA GLU A 679 -1.78 6.40 14.80
C GLU A 679 -3.28 6.74 14.92
N ASN A 680 -3.59 7.79 15.66
CA ASN A 680 -4.96 8.22 15.86
C ASN A 680 -5.43 9.10 14.69
N PRO A 681 -6.38 8.65 13.83
CA PRO A 681 -6.88 9.45 12.69
C PRO A 681 -7.69 10.69 13.12
N ILE A 682 -7.85 10.89 14.43
CA ILE A 682 -8.63 11.92 15.10
C ILE A 682 -7.77 12.81 16.03
N ASN A 683 -6.43 12.63 16.08
CA ASN A 683 -5.55 13.42 16.98
C ASN A 683 -5.64 14.95 16.80
N ASN A 684 -5.97 15.44 15.60
CA ASN A 684 -6.05 16.87 15.27
C ASN A 684 -7.44 17.50 15.48
N LEU A 685 -8.39 16.79 16.08
CA LEU A 685 -9.76 17.28 16.26
C LEU A 685 -9.90 18.22 17.48
N PRO A 686 -10.17 19.53 17.29
CA PRO A 686 -10.55 20.41 18.39
C PRO A 686 -11.84 19.91 19.05
N VAL A 687 -11.70 19.40 20.28
CA VAL A 687 -12.82 18.94 21.10
C VAL A 687 -13.64 20.16 21.53
N THR A 688 -14.78 20.38 20.86
CA THR A 688 -15.61 21.61 20.98
C THR A 688 -16.28 21.80 22.34
N TYR A 689 -16.15 20.82 23.23
CA TYR A 689 -16.43 20.91 24.66
C TYR A 689 -15.69 19.78 25.36
N LEU A 690 -14.84 20.11 26.32
CA LEU A 690 -14.21 19.13 27.20
C LEU A 690 -14.86 19.21 28.59
N PRO A 691 -15.44 18.10 29.12
CA PRO A 691 -15.94 18.08 30.50
C PRO A 691 -14.78 18.15 31.49
N ARG A 692 -15.06 18.46 32.76
CA ARG A 692 -14.03 18.46 33.80
C ARG A 692 -13.66 17.01 34.16
N ILE A 693 -12.43 16.62 33.84
CA ILE A 693 -11.93 15.25 34.02
C ILE A 693 -10.81 15.25 35.06
N HIS A 694 -10.93 14.39 36.07
CA HIS A 694 -9.90 14.14 37.07
C HIS A 694 -9.43 12.69 37.06
N THR A 695 -8.16 12.45 37.38
CA THR A 695 -7.65 11.10 37.67
C THR A 695 -8.00 10.67 39.11
N LEU A 696 -7.53 9.48 39.53
CA LEU A 696 -7.65 9.04 40.93
C LEU A 696 -6.77 9.87 41.89
N ASP A 697 -5.68 10.46 41.40
CA ASP A 697 -4.77 11.36 42.13
C ASP A 697 -5.26 12.83 42.12
N GLU A 698 -6.53 13.08 41.78
CA GLU A 698 -7.16 14.40 41.58
C GLU A 698 -6.59 15.27 40.42
N GLU A 699 -5.55 14.80 39.72
CA GLU A 699 -4.92 15.45 38.55
C GLU A 699 -5.96 15.85 37.48
N LEU A 700 -5.95 17.13 37.08
CA LEU A 700 -6.92 17.72 36.14
C LEU A 700 -6.47 17.57 34.68
N LEU A 701 -7.28 16.86 33.88
CA LEU A 701 -7.08 16.68 32.45
C LEU A 701 -8.01 17.66 31.68
N ASP A 702 -7.54 18.90 31.51
CA ASP A 702 -8.29 20.03 30.93
C ASP A 702 -8.00 20.31 29.44
N THR A 703 -7.15 19.50 28.78
CA THR A 703 -6.95 19.54 27.32
C THR A 703 -7.00 18.14 26.71
N PRO A 704 -7.30 17.99 25.39
CA PRO A 704 -7.22 16.71 24.71
C PRO A 704 -5.84 16.07 24.82
N GLU A 705 -4.77 16.84 24.64
CA GLU A 705 -3.39 16.36 24.67
C GLU A 705 -3.08 15.68 26.01
N LYS A 706 -3.46 16.29 27.14
CA LYS A 706 -3.31 15.68 28.48
C LYS A 706 -4.05 14.34 28.63
N ILE A 707 -5.18 14.15 27.95
CA ILE A 707 -5.95 12.89 27.98
C ILE A 707 -5.25 11.82 27.12
N SER A 708 -4.78 12.19 25.93
CA SER A 708 -3.94 11.30 25.11
C SER A 708 -2.67 10.89 25.86
N ASP A 709 -1.95 11.85 26.43
CA ASP A 709 -0.73 11.63 27.19
C ASP A 709 -0.98 10.76 28.42
N TRP A 710 -2.07 10.98 29.16
CA TRP A 710 -2.42 10.12 30.30
C TRP A 710 -2.74 8.68 29.86
N LEU A 711 -3.47 8.49 28.75
CA LEU A 711 -3.77 7.16 28.18
C LEU A 711 -2.51 6.46 27.65
N ILE A 712 -1.57 7.20 27.05
CA ILE A 712 -0.26 6.71 26.63
C ILE A 712 0.58 6.32 27.85
N ASN A 713 0.64 7.19 28.88
CA ASN A 713 1.33 6.90 30.14
C ASN A 713 0.78 5.63 30.82
N LEU A 714 -0.53 5.42 30.74
CA LEU A 714 -1.20 4.23 31.25
C LEU A 714 -0.81 2.95 30.45
N TYR A 715 -1.02 2.96 29.13
CA TYR A 715 -0.88 1.75 28.31
C TYR A 715 0.53 1.46 27.77
N GLN A 716 1.44 2.43 27.77
CA GLN A 716 2.78 2.31 27.17
C GLN A 716 3.95 2.59 28.15
N ILE A 717 3.71 3.37 29.21
CA ILE A 717 4.71 3.68 30.25
C ILE A 717 4.35 3.03 31.60
N HIS A 718 3.12 2.52 31.72
CA HIS A 718 2.63 1.70 32.82
C HIS A 718 2.55 2.43 34.17
N LYS A 719 2.20 3.72 34.17
CA LYS A 719 1.65 4.40 35.36
C LYS A 719 0.23 3.88 35.59
N PHE A 720 0.01 3.07 36.62
CA PHE A 720 -1.31 2.49 36.94
C PHE A 720 -1.59 2.44 38.45
N ASP A 721 -2.88 2.41 38.78
CA ASP A 721 -3.42 2.39 40.15
C ASP A 721 -4.34 1.18 40.36
N ILE A 722 -4.82 1.02 41.60
CA ILE A 722 -5.91 0.10 41.90
C ILE A 722 -7.25 0.75 41.56
N ILE A 723 -7.93 0.21 40.55
CA ILE A 723 -9.20 0.76 40.07
C ILE A 723 -10.42 0.03 40.64
N SER A 724 -10.27 -1.25 41.01
CA SER A 724 -11.35 -2.08 41.60
C SER A 724 -10.77 -3.22 42.45
N TYR A 725 -11.45 -3.54 43.55
CA TYR A 725 -11.22 -4.71 44.40
C TYR A 725 -12.38 -5.71 44.29
N LYS A 726 -12.05 -6.99 44.16
CA LYS A 726 -12.98 -8.11 43.93
C LYS A 726 -12.59 -9.31 44.80
N ASP A 727 -13.49 -10.29 44.89
CA ASP A 727 -13.25 -11.54 45.64
C ASP A 727 -12.90 -11.21 47.12
N LEU A 728 -13.81 -10.46 47.73
CA LEU A 728 -13.66 -9.77 49.01
C LEU A 728 -14.18 -10.62 50.16
N ILE A 729 -13.36 -10.79 51.19
CA ILE A 729 -13.67 -11.64 52.36
C ILE A 729 -13.56 -10.80 53.64
N PRO A 730 -14.57 -10.81 54.53
CA PRO A 730 -14.48 -10.20 55.86
C PRO A 730 -13.26 -10.71 56.64
N VAL A 731 -12.54 -9.81 57.32
CA VAL A 731 -11.26 -10.16 57.95
C VAL A 731 -11.43 -11.16 59.12
N ASN A 732 -12.55 -11.11 59.84
CA ASN A 732 -12.89 -12.10 60.87
C ASN A 732 -13.09 -13.53 60.30
N GLN A 733 -13.65 -13.68 59.09
CA GLN A 733 -13.84 -14.99 58.45
C GLN A 733 -12.51 -15.65 58.05
N LEU A 734 -11.49 -14.87 57.69
CA LEU A 734 -10.16 -15.40 57.35
C LEU A 734 -9.45 -16.09 58.52
N LYS A 735 -9.78 -15.71 59.77
CA LYS A 735 -9.14 -16.27 60.98
C LYS A 735 -9.78 -17.59 61.41
N ASN A 736 -11.10 -17.71 61.26
CA ASN A 736 -11.88 -18.77 61.91
C ASN A 736 -12.05 -20.06 61.08
N ASN A 737 -11.61 -20.09 59.81
CA ASN A 737 -11.70 -21.27 58.92
C ASN A 737 -13.11 -21.90 58.85
N LEU A 738 -14.17 -21.08 58.98
CA LEU A 738 -15.55 -21.55 59.01
C LEU A 738 -16.00 -22.04 57.63
N SER A 739 -16.09 -23.36 57.47
CA SER A 739 -16.77 -24.01 56.35
C SER A 739 -18.28 -24.01 56.56
N SER A 740 -18.91 -22.83 56.43
CA SER A 740 -20.34 -22.62 56.62
C SER A 740 -20.98 -22.01 55.36
N GLU A 741 -21.95 -22.71 54.78
CA GLU A 741 -22.73 -22.27 53.60
C GLU A 741 -23.81 -21.22 53.96
N GLU A 742 -23.48 -20.28 54.86
CA GLU A 742 -24.37 -19.16 55.18
C GLU A 742 -24.18 -18.04 54.15
N TYR A 743 -25.26 -17.70 53.45
CA TYR A 743 -25.31 -16.69 52.40
C TYR A 743 -25.13 -15.26 52.96
N PHE A 744 -23.88 -14.87 53.18
CA PHE A 744 -23.51 -13.46 53.03
C PHE A 744 -23.45 -13.15 51.53
N GLU A 745 -24.18 -12.12 51.09
CA GLU A 745 -24.10 -11.65 49.71
C GLU A 745 -22.64 -11.34 49.36
N THR A 746 -22.15 -11.88 48.25
CA THR A 746 -20.75 -11.73 47.83
C THR A 746 -20.40 -10.25 47.74
N LEU A 747 -19.53 -9.78 48.64
CA LEU A 747 -19.21 -8.37 48.85
C LEU A 747 -18.98 -7.65 47.52
N ILE A 748 -19.95 -6.80 47.15
CA ILE A 748 -20.03 -6.12 45.86
C ILE A 748 -18.71 -5.41 45.54
N GLU A 749 -18.25 -5.54 44.29
CA GLU A 749 -17.04 -4.92 43.74
C GLU A 749 -16.81 -3.50 44.28
N LYS A 750 -15.77 -3.32 45.10
CA LYS A 750 -15.48 -2.05 45.79
C LYS A 750 -14.49 -1.25 44.95
N GLN A 751 -14.81 0.01 44.69
CA GLN A 751 -14.04 0.87 43.80
C GLN A 751 -13.62 2.16 44.53
N PRO A 752 -12.31 2.49 44.57
CA PRO A 752 -11.86 3.78 45.10
C PRO A 752 -12.61 4.96 44.44
N GLY A 753 -13.13 5.87 45.26
CA GLY A 753 -13.87 7.07 44.85
C GLY A 753 -15.31 6.86 44.34
N VAL A 754 -15.88 5.64 44.41
CA VAL A 754 -17.26 5.36 43.97
C VAL A 754 -18.08 4.72 45.10
N THR A 755 -18.96 5.49 45.75
CA THR A 755 -19.88 5.03 46.80
C THR A 755 -21.15 4.41 46.24
N ASN A 756 -21.63 4.86 45.08
CA ASN A 756 -22.73 4.25 44.35
C ASN A 756 -22.68 4.68 42.87
N PHE A 757 -23.51 4.03 42.05
CA PHE A 757 -23.70 4.29 40.62
C PHE A 757 -25.10 3.83 40.19
N LYS A 758 -25.62 4.37 39.09
CA LYS A 758 -26.93 4.00 38.54
C LYS A 758 -26.83 2.82 37.55
N GLU A 759 -25.92 2.91 36.58
CA GLU A 759 -25.70 1.87 35.57
C GLU A 759 -24.21 1.54 35.46
N LYS A 760 -23.92 0.32 34.98
CA LYS A 760 -22.58 -0.18 34.66
C LYS A 760 -22.60 -0.70 33.23
N LEU A 761 -21.76 -0.13 32.38
CA LEU A 761 -21.70 -0.35 30.93
C LEU A 761 -20.26 -0.62 30.49
N SER A 762 -20.06 -1.23 29.32
CA SER A 762 -18.79 -1.10 28.58
C SER A 762 -18.68 0.27 27.91
N LEU A 763 -17.46 0.67 27.53
CA LEU A 763 -17.23 1.90 26.76
C LEU A 763 -18.05 1.95 25.47
N GLU A 764 -18.21 0.82 24.76
CA GLU A 764 -18.91 0.78 23.48
C GLU A 764 -20.44 0.81 23.64
N GLU A 765 -20.98 0.26 24.73
CA GLU A 765 -22.39 0.44 25.11
C GLU A 765 -22.69 1.88 25.56
N TRP A 766 -21.78 2.52 26.31
CA TRP A 766 -21.93 3.91 26.75
C TRP A 766 -21.83 4.92 25.60
N VAL A 767 -20.97 4.66 24.60
CA VAL A 767 -20.96 5.41 23.33
C VAL A 767 -22.32 5.27 22.63
N GLY A 768 -22.93 4.08 22.67
CA GLY A 768 -24.33 3.78 22.28
C GLY A 768 -24.68 3.94 20.80
N ASN A 769 -23.98 4.82 20.08
CA ASN A 769 -24.25 5.20 18.71
C ASN A 769 -23.34 4.41 17.76
N VAL A 770 -23.87 3.27 17.31
CA VAL A 770 -23.27 2.36 16.32
C VAL A 770 -22.78 3.08 15.06
N VAL A 771 -23.36 4.23 14.68
CA VAL A 771 -22.96 5.01 13.50
C VAL A 771 -21.56 5.62 13.68
N TYR A 772 -21.20 6.10 14.87
CA TYR A 772 -19.86 6.69 15.10
C TYR A 772 -18.79 5.62 15.30
N ILE A 773 -19.13 4.47 15.91
CA ILE A 773 -18.24 3.29 15.96
C ILE A 773 -17.95 2.79 14.53
N ASN A 774 -18.98 2.74 13.68
CA ASN A 774 -18.82 2.42 12.27
C ASN A 774 -18.07 3.48 11.46
N LEU A 775 -18.22 4.78 11.76
CA LEU A 775 -17.51 5.84 11.04
C LEU A 775 -15.99 5.67 11.14
N LEU A 776 -15.45 5.30 12.30
CA LEU A 776 -14.02 4.98 12.46
C LEU A 776 -13.58 3.80 11.59
N ARG A 777 -14.40 2.74 11.54
CA ARG A 777 -14.18 1.60 10.66
C ARG A 777 -14.20 2.02 9.19
N TRP A 778 -15.20 2.80 8.77
CA TRP A 778 -15.35 3.27 7.39
C TRP A 778 -14.24 4.22 6.93
N ILE A 779 -13.77 5.12 7.79
CA ILE A 779 -12.63 6.00 7.49
C ILE A 779 -11.39 5.16 7.10
N LYS A 780 -11.16 4.04 7.80
CA LYS A 780 -10.07 3.10 7.53
C LYS A 780 -10.34 2.19 6.34
N ASP A 781 -11.45 1.47 6.36
CA ASP A 781 -11.81 0.41 5.39
C ASP A 781 -12.07 0.97 3.97
N PHE A 782 -12.51 2.23 3.87
CA PHE A 782 -12.79 2.90 2.60
C PHE A 782 -11.86 4.09 2.30
N HIS A 783 -10.80 4.30 3.09
CA HIS A 783 -9.75 5.30 2.84
C HIS A 783 -10.28 6.74 2.66
N PHE A 784 -11.08 7.24 3.61
CA PHE A 784 -11.74 8.56 3.51
C PHE A 784 -10.81 9.79 3.64
N LEU A 785 -9.54 9.60 4.02
CA LEU A 785 -8.57 10.69 4.23
C LEU A 785 -7.42 10.69 3.22
N GLN A 786 -7.41 9.69 2.34
CA GLN A 786 -6.53 9.54 1.19
C GLN A 786 -7.12 10.34 0.01
N GLY A 787 -6.27 10.98 -0.78
CA GLY A 787 -6.73 11.58 -2.04
C GLY A 787 -7.03 10.50 -3.09
N ILE A 788 -7.81 10.86 -4.10
CA ILE A 788 -8.10 9.99 -5.24
C ILE A 788 -7.18 10.40 -6.40
N ARG A 789 -6.33 9.49 -6.85
CA ARG A 789 -5.54 9.63 -8.07
C ARG A 789 -6.43 9.28 -9.27
N VAL A 790 -6.23 10.00 -10.37
CA VAL A 790 -6.73 9.64 -11.69
C VAL A 790 -5.53 9.24 -12.52
N ASN A 791 -5.44 7.97 -12.90
CA ASN A 791 -4.30 7.48 -13.67
C ASN A 791 -4.43 7.82 -15.17
N LYS A 792 -3.37 7.52 -15.94
CA LYS A 792 -3.30 7.85 -17.39
C LYS A 792 -4.34 7.14 -18.27
N PHE A 793 -5.00 6.11 -17.72
CA PHE A 793 -6.01 5.30 -18.40
C PHE A 793 -7.45 5.67 -18.03
N TYR A 794 -7.63 6.79 -17.30
CA TYR A 794 -8.91 7.19 -16.75
C TYR A 794 -9.51 6.10 -15.84
N LYS A 795 -8.72 5.66 -14.85
CA LYS A 795 -9.20 4.92 -13.67
C LYS A 795 -8.95 5.73 -12.40
N MET A 796 -9.89 5.66 -11.45
CA MET A 796 -9.73 6.28 -10.13
C MET A 796 -9.23 5.28 -9.11
N GLU A 797 -8.21 5.66 -8.37
CA GLU A 797 -7.55 4.85 -7.34
C GLU A 797 -7.39 5.68 -6.07
N THR A 798 -7.81 5.14 -4.91
CA THR A 798 -7.45 5.74 -3.62
C THR A 798 -5.96 5.52 -3.35
N THR A 799 -5.26 6.60 -3.02
CA THR A 799 -3.81 6.57 -2.80
C THR A 799 -3.43 5.85 -1.51
N LYS A 800 -2.12 5.58 -1.33
CA LYS A 800 -1.60 4.95 -0.10
C LYS A 800 -1.48 5.95 1.06
N LYS A 801 -1.03 7.19 0.77
CA LYS A 801 -0.75 8.21 1.80
C LYS A 801 -2.00 9.01 2.20
N ILE A 802 -2.04 9.43 3.46
CA ILE A 802 -3.09 10.30 3.99
C ILE A 802 -2.82 11.73 3.53
N ALA A 803 -3.78 12.34 2.85
CA ALA A 803 -3.65 13.68 2.28
C ALA A 803 -4.37 14.75 3.13
N ALA A 804 -5.38 14.36 3.91
CA ALA A 804 -6.18 15.25 4.74
C ALA A 804 -6.26 14.80 6.20
N SER A 805 -6.22 15.76 7.13
CA SER A 805 -6.50 15.56 8.56
C SER A 805 -7.85 16.16 8.93
N LEU A 806 -8.64 15.46 9.77
CA LEU A 806 -9.92 15.97 10.27
C LEU A 806 -9.72 17.07 11.32
N ILE A 807 -10.50 18.15 11.19
CA ILE A 807 -10.67 19.22 12.20
C ILE A 807 -12.13 19.34 12.68
N LYS A 808 -13.08 18.62 12.08
CA LYS A 808 -14.44 18.43 12.59
C LYS A 808 -14.94 17.01 12.28
N VAL A 809 -15.77 16.45 13.16
CA VAL A 809 -16.31 15.08 12.99
C VAL A 809 -17.23 15.04 11.76
N PRO A 810 -17.03 14.12 10.80
CA PRO A 810 -17.90 14.00 9.64
C PRO A 810 -19.38 13.80 10.02
N ILE A 811 -20.28 14.49 9.33
CA ILE A 811 -21.72 14.31 9.52
C ILE A 811 -22.13 13.01 8.83
N VAL A 812 -22.77 12.09 9.56
CA VAL A 812 -23.32 10.85 9.00
C VAL A 812 -24.83 10.83 9.16
N ASN A 813 -25.54 10.78 8.04
CA ASN A 813 -26.99 10.68 7.97
C ASN A 813 -27.38 9.25 7.55
N PRO A 814 -28.24 8.53 8.30
CA PRO A 814 -28.76 7.25 7.85
C PRO A 814 -29.72 7.46 6.67
N SER A 815 -29.49 6.74 5.58
CA SER A 815 -30.35 6.75 4.40
C SER A 815 -31.12 5.45 4.25
N LYS A 816 -32.26 5.54 3.57
CA LYS A 816 -33.09 4.40 3.12
C LYS A 816 -33.56 4.59 1.67
N LYS A 817 -32.93 5.49 0.92
CA LYS A 817 -33.31 5.75 -0.48
C LYS A 817 -32.87 4.57 -1.35
N SER A 818 -33.81 3.99 -2.08
CA SER A 818 -33.54 3.08 -3.18
C SER A 818 -34.03 3.73 -4.46
N HIS A 819 -33.15 3.87 -5.45
CA HIS A 819 -33.46 4.58 -6.69
C HIS A 819 -32.84 3.91 -7.92
N LEU A 820 -33.50 4.10 -9.05
CA LEU A 820 -33.13 3.61 -10.37
C LEU A 820 -32.69 4.80 -11.21
N GLU A 821 -31.53 4.67 -11.84
CA GLU A 821 -30.94 5.67 -12.72
C GLU A 821 -30.62 5.05 -14.08
N ILE A 822 -31.02 5.73 -15.14
CA ILE A 822 -30.68 5.41 -16.53
C ILE A 822 -29.90 6.59 -17.07
N ILE A 823 -28.57 6.45 -17.12
CA ILE A 823 -27.64 7.54 -17.44
C ILE A 823 -27.02 7.26 -18.81
N ARG A 824 -27.19 8.18 -19.76
CA ARG A 824 -26.46 8.18 -21.03
C ARG A 824 -25.19 9.02 -20.87
N SER A 825 -24.03 8.44 -21.16
CA SER A 825 -22.79 9.20 -21.32
C SER A 825 -22.88 9.98 -22.63
N THR A 826 -22.72 11.31 -22.61
CA THR A 826 -22.64 12.11 -23.86
C THR A 826 -21.24 12.09 -24.46
N ASN A 827 -20.23 11.79 -23.63
CA ASN A 827 -18.81 11.75 -23.98
C ASN A 827 -18.06 10.76 -23.06
N LYS A 828 -16.81 10.45 -23.40
CA LYS A 828 -15.98 9.48 -22.65
C LYS A 828 -15.60 9.95 -21.24
N VAL A 829 -15.54 11.26 -20.96
CA VAL A 829 -15.29 11.77 -19.60
C VAL A 829 -16.48 11.45 -18.70
N GLU A 830 -17.71 11.65 -19.18
CA GLU A 830 -18.91 11.25 -18.44
C GLU A 830 -18.96 9.73 -18.21
N GLU A 831 -18.59 8.91 -19.20
CA GLU A 831 -18.50 7.46 -19.02
C GLU A 831 -17.48 7.08 -17.94
N PHE A 832 -16.31 7.72 -17.92
CA PHE A 832 -15.30 7.58 -16.87
C PHE A 832 -15.86 7.95 -15.48
N LEU A 833 -16.54 9.09 -15.35
CA LEU A 833 -17.12 9.51 -14.06
C LEU A 833 -18.21 8.53 -13.58
N ILE A 834 -19.16 8.18 -14.46
CA ILE A 834 -20.27 7.25 -14.16
C ILE A 834 -19.75 5.88 -13.75
N SER A 835 -18.71 5.37 -14.41
CA SER A 835 -18.12 4.05 -14.12
C SER A 835 -17.32 4.01 -12.81
N ASN A 836 -16.86 5.16 -12.32
CA ASN A 836 -16.19 5.36 -11.02
C ASN A 836 -17.14 5.92 -9.93
N ASN A 837 -18.46 5.82 -10.13
CA ASN A 837 -19.51 6.25 -9.19
C ASN A 837 -19.56 7.76 -8.90
N ILE A 838 -19.21 8.61 -9.88
CA ILE A 838 -19.24 10.07 -9.78
C ILE A 838 -20.29 10.63 -10.75
N TYR A 839 -21.24 11.40 -10.22
CA TYR A 839 -22.38 11.93 -10.99
C TYR A 839 -22.42 13.47 -11.04
N SER A 840 -21.53 14.13 -10.28
CA SER A 840 -21.33 15.58 -10.35
C SER A 840 -20.19 15.91 -11.32
N ILE A 841 -20.57 16.16 -12.59
CA ILE A 841 -19.65 16.36 -13.73
C ILE A 841 -18.83 17.67 -13.61
N LYS A 842 -19.20 18.57 -12.68
CA LYS A 842 -18.99 20.02 -12.78
C LYS A 842 -17.56 20.55 -12.52
N VAL A 843 -16.55 19.70 -12.34
CA VAL A 843 -15.24 20.12 -11.82
C VAL A 843 -14.01 19.54 -12.54
N MET A 844 -14.08 18.31 -13.10
CA MET A 844 -12.87 17.54 -13.46
C MET A 844 -11.93 18.17 -14.50
N SER A 845 -12.45 18.99 -15.42
CA SER A 845 -11.64 19.68 -16.45
C SER A 845 -10.79 20.84 -15.92
N SER A 846 -10.95 21.21 -14.65
CA SER A 846 -10.19 22.31 -14.01
C SER A 846 -8.94 21.83 -13.24
N PHE A 847 -8.76 20.53 -13.05
CA PHE A 847 -7.73 20.02 -12.14
C PHE A 847 -6.31 20.10 -12.73
N PRO A 848 -5.33 20.63 -11.97
CA PRO A 848 -4.14 21.23 -12.57
C PRO A 848 -3.16 20.26 -13.22
N PHE A 849 -3.13 19.00 -12.77
CA PHE A 849 -2.22 17.95 -13.25
C PHE A 849 -2.93 16.79 -13.95
N ILE A 850 -4.27 16.85 -14.12
CA ILE A 850 -5.02 15.83 -14.86
C ILE A 850 -5.05 16.19 -16.35
N ASN A 851 -4.17 15.55 -17.13
CA ASN A 851 -4.19 15.66 -18.59
C ASN A 851 -5.37 14.90 -19.20
N MET A 852 -6.59 15.44 -19.08
CA MET A 852 -7.71 15.08 -19.95
C MET A 852 -7.47 15.66 -21.35
N ILE A 853 -6.53 15.07 -22.08
CA ILE A 853 -6.32 15.36 -23.51
C ILE A 853 -7.61 14.97 -24.24
N GLN A 854 -8.01 15.79 -25.22
CA GLN A 854 -9.29 15.74 -25.93
C GLN A 854 -9.71 14.31 -26.29
N LEU A 855 -10.61 13.75 -25.49
CA LEU A 855 -11.29 12.49 -25.80
C LEU A 855 -12.32 12.79 -26.88
N ASP A 856 -12.04 12.37 -28.13
CA ASP A 856 -12.91 12.59 -29.28
C ASP A 856 -14.37 12.25 -28.99
N ASN A 857 -15.28 13.03 -29.59
CA ASN A 857 -16.74 13.01 -29.39
C ASN A 857 -17.43 11.77 -30.01
N LEU A 858 -16.85 10.58 -29.84
CA LEU A 858 -17.47 9.30 -30.11
C LEU A 858 -18.29 8.89 -28.88
N SER A 859 -19.56 9.32 -28.85
CA SER A 859 -20.55 8.86 -27.88
C SER A 859 -20.86 7.38 -28.07
N SER A 860 -20.80 6.58 -27.01
CA SER A 860 -21.47 5.29 -26.98
C SER A 860 -22.99 5.48 -26.96
N ASP A 861 -23.74 4.77 -27.80
CA ASP A 861 -25.21 4.74 -27.69
C ASP A 861 -25.73 3.83 -26.56
N ASP A 862 -24.83 3.22 -25.80
CA ASP A 862 -25.11 2.49 -24.57
C ASP A 862 -25.60 3.42 -23.45
N TYR A 863 -26.68 3.00 -22.80
CA TYR A 863 -27.20 3.61 -21.58
C TYR A 863 -26.77 2.77 -20.37
N ASN A 864 -26.28 3.42 -19.32
CA ASN A 864 -25.95 2.77 -18.05
C ASN A 864 -27.22 2.69 -17.18
N PHE A 865 -27.79 1.49 -17.07
CA PHE A 865 -28.82 1.15 -16.09
C PHE A 865 -28.17 0.88 -14.74
N LEU A 866 -28.61 1.58 -13.71
CA LEU A 866 -28.01 1.59 -12.39
C LEU A 866 -29.10 1.50 -11.31
N VAL A 867 -28.88 0.62 -10.33
CA VAL A 867 -29.74 0.46 -9.15
C VAL A 867 -28.88 0.72 -7.91
N LYS A 868 -29.27 1.70 -7.10
CA LYS A 868 -28.59 2.08 -5.85
C LYS A 868 -29.50 1.81 -4.65
N PHE A 869 -28.92 1.21 -3.60
CA PHE A 869 -29.54 1.07 -2.29
C PHE A 869 -28.69 1.81 -1.25
N GLU A 870 -29.07 3.04 -0.90
CA GLU A 870 -28.35 3.85 0.09
C GLU A 870 -28.57 3.32 1.52
N LYS A 871 -27.52 3.37 2.34
CA LYS A 871 -27.57 3.10 3.79
C LYS A 871 -27.06 4.26 4.64
N TYR A 872 -26.01 4.97 4.20
CA TYR A 872 -25.47 6.13 4.91
C TYR A 872 -24.96 7.20 3.92
N GLU A 873 -25.27 8.46 4.20
CA GLU A 873 -24.73 9.64 3.49
C GLU A 873 -23.77 10.35 4.45
N ILE A 874 -22.51 10.48 4.05
CA ILE A 874 -21.39 10.98 4.88
C ILE A 874 -20.85 12.27 4.25
N HIS A 875 -20.74 13.33 5.05
CA HIS A 875 -20.21 14.63 4.61
C HIS A 875 -18.90 14.97 5.32
N ILE A 876 -17.86 15.17 4.52
CA ILE A 876 -16.52 15.63 4.92
C ILE A 876 -16.28 16.97 4.21
N ARG A 877 -16.90 18.04 4.72
CA ARG A 877 -16.83 19.36 4.09
C ARG A 877 -15.42 19.93 4.10
N LYS A 878 -15.12 20.86 3.19
CA LYS A 878 -13.84 21.59 3.16
C LYS A 878 -13.48 22.24 4.51
N ASP A 879 -14.46 22.73 5.26
CA ASP A 879 -14.23 23.30 6.61
C ASP A 879 -14.09 22.25 7.73
N TYR A 880 -14.10 20.96 7.40
CA TYR A 880 -13.94 19.83 8.32
C TYR A 880 -12.55 19.17 8.18
N ILE A 881 -11.73 19.64 7.24
CA ILE A 881 -10.39 19.10 6.93
C ILE A 881 -9.32 20.20 6.83
N LYS A 882 -8.06 19.80 7.02
CA LYS A 882 -6.82 20.52 6.67
C LYS A 882 -5.88 19.53 5.94
N PRO A 883 -4.80 19.95 5.24
CA PRO A 883 -3.80 19.00 4.73
C PRO A 883 -3.18 18.16 5.86
N SER A 884 -2.67 16.97 5.53
CA SER A 884 -1.75 16.26 6.42
C SER A 884 -0.39 16.96 6.44
N VAL A 885 0.35 16.86 7.55
CA VAL A 885 1.67 17.49 7.69
C VAL A 885 2.64 16.98 6.62
N GLU A 886 2.57 15.68 6.30
CA GLU A 886 3.38 15.06 5.24
C GLU A 886 3.07 15.62 3.85
N PHE A 887 1.79 15.87 3.54
CA PHE A 887 1.36 16.43 2.26
C PHE A 887 1.72 17.91 2.15
N GLU A 888 1.53 18.68 3.23
CA GLU A 888 1.91 20.09 3.30
C GLU A 888 3.43 20.28 3.16
N GLN A 889 4.23 19.44 3.82
CA GLN A 889 5.68 19.39 3.66
C GLN A 889 6.07 19.01 2.22
N ALA A 890 5.50 17.96 1.64
CA ALA A 890 5.81 17.52 0.28
C ALA A 890 5.47 18.58 -0.77
N ILE A 891 4.39 19.35 -0.59
CA ILE A 891 4.06 20.50 -1.43
C ILE A 891 5.12 21.60 -1.30
N ASN A 892 5.55 21.95 -0.09
CA ASN A 892 6.59 22.96 0.12
C ASN A 892 7.94 22.52 -0.49
N GLU A 893 8.34 21.27 -0.33
CA GLU A 893 9.55 20.68 -0.97
C GLU A 893 9.45 20.66 -2.50
N ALA A 894 8.25 20.46 -3.06
CA ALA A 894 8.01 20.53 -4.49
C ALA A 894 7.99 21.97 -5.04
N LEU A 895 7.57 22.96 -4.24
CA LEU A 895 7.58 24.38 -4.60
C LEU A 895 8.99 24.98 -4.60
N GLU A 896 9.86 24.55 -3.68
CA GLU A 896 11.30 24.90 -3.66
C GLU A 896 12.15 24.02 -4.58
N ASN A 897 11.53 23.11 -5.36
CA ASN A 897 12.26 22.24 -6.28
C ASN A 897 12.65 22.97 -7.58
N MET A 898 13.81 22.64 -8.13
CA MET A 898 14.26 23.17 -9.43
C MET A 898 13.46 22.68 -10.64
N LYS A 899 12.77 21.55 -10.54
CA LYS A 899 11.79 21.07 -11.55
C LYS A 899 10.38 21.10 -10.96
N PRO A 900 9.85 22.28 -10.58
CA PRO A 900 8.72 22.38 -9.64
C PRO A 900 7.43 21.79 -10.21
N PHE A 901 7.17 21.93 -11.51
CA PHE A 901 6.00 21.31 -12.14
C PHE A 901 6.05 19.77 -12.09
N LYS A 902 7.23 19.18 -12.29
CA LYS A 902 7.41 17.72 -12.23
C LYS A 902 7.30 17.21 -10.80
N ALA A 903 7.92 17.90 -9.84
CA ALA A 903 7.84 17.58 -8.42
C ALA A 903 6.40 17.68 -7.89
N LEU A 904 5.67 18.76 -8.21
CA LEU A 904 4.26 18.90 -7.87
C LEU A 904 3.42 17.77 -8.48
N GLN A 905 3.64 17.43 -9.76
CA GLN A 905 2.96 16.30 -10.39
C GLN A 905 3.23 14.99 -9.63
N ASP A 906 4.46 14.70 -9.22
CA ASP A 906 4.78 13.46 -8.47
C ASP A 906 4.13 13.46 -7.08
N VAL A 907 4.05 14.60 -6.39
CA VAL A 907 3.31 14.74 -5.12
C VAL A 907 1.81 14.49 -5.30
N PHE A 908 1.17 15.09 -6.31
CA PHE A 908 -0.26 14.84 -6.57
C PHE A 908 -0.53 13.45 -7.15
N ASP A 909 0.44 12.80 -7.80
CA ASP A 909 0.38 11.39 -8.19
C ASP A 909 0.54 10.43 -6.98
N GLU A 910 1.20 10.85 -5.89
CA GLU A 910 1.36 10.04 -4.67
C GLU A 910 0.22 10.23 -3.67
N TYR A 911 -0.19 11.48 -3.39
CA TYR A 911 -1.23 11.81 -2.41
C TYR A 911 -2.64 11.88 -3.03
N GLY A 912 -2.76 12.12 -4.34
CA GLY A 912 -4.01 12.11 -5.10
C GLY A 912 -4.34 13.46 -5.74
N HIS A 913 -5.15 13.45 -6.81
CA HIS A 913 -5.52 14.67 -7.54
C HIS A 913 -6.72 15.39 -6.89
N VAL A 914 -7.65 14.64 -6.29
CA VAL A 914 -8.96 15.16 -5.86
C VAL A 914 -9.43 14.56 -4.53
N PHE A 915 -10.36 15.24 -3.87
CA PHE A 915 -10.93 14.83 -2.58
C PHE A 915 -12.48 14.92 -2.57
N PRO A 916 -13.22 13.88 -2.16
CA PRO A 916 -14.69 13.88 -2.14
C PRO A 916 -15.26 14.46 -0.84
N GLN A 917 -16.06 15.53 -0.92
CA GLN A 917 -16.71 16.08 0.28
C GLN A 917 -18.01 15.36 0.69
N LYS A 918 -18.56 14.51 -0.19
CA LYS A 918 -19.70 13.65 0.10
C LYS A 918 -19.45 12.23 -0.40
N ILE A 919 -19.77 11.26 0.45
CA ILE A 919 -19.60 9.82 0.20
C ILE A 919 -20.91 9.13 0.58
N ILE A 920 -21.47 8.30 -0.30
CA ILE A 920 -22.64 7.47 0.02
C ILE A 920 -22.22 6.00 0.10
N LEU A 921 -22.57 5.36 1.22
CA LEU A 921 -22.38 3.94 1.48
C LEU A 921 -23.68 3.16 1.28
N GLY A 922 -23.59 1.98 0.69
CA GLY A 922 -24.74 1.13 0.38
C GLY A 922 -24.34 -0.14 -0.39
N ARG A 923 -25.18 -0.55 -1.36
CA ARG A 923 -24.81 -1.46 -2.47
C ARG A 923 -25.31 -0.90 -3.80
N SER A 924 -24.58 -1.12 -4.89
CA SER A 924 -25.04 -0.75 -6.24
C SER A 924 -24.81 -1.83 -7.30
N PHE A 925 -25.72 -1.85 -8.28
CA PHE A 925 -25.78 -2.86 -9.32
C PHE A 925 -25.93 -2.17 -10.69
N LYS A 926 -25.08 -2.51 -11.67
CA LYS A 926 -25.02 -1.84 -12.99
C LYS A 926 -25.20 -2.79 -14.17
N ARG A 927 -25.70 -2.25 -15.29
CA ARG A 927 -25.91 -2.97 -16.56
C ARG A 927 -25.87 -1.98 -17.75
N ASN A 928 -25.15 -2.32 -18.81
CA ASN A 928 -25.30 -1.63 -20.11
C ASN A 928 -26.61 -2.08 -20.78
N ILE A 929 -27.42 -1.15 -21.23
CA ILE A 929 -28.66 -1.39 -22.00
C ILE A 929 -28.72 -0.50 -23.24
N THR A 930 -29.39 -0.95 -24.29
CA THR A 930 -29.85 -0.08 -25.38
C THR A 930 -31.09 0.69 -24.96
N LYS A 931 -31.32 1.86 -25.58
CA LYS A 931 -32.33 2.82 -25.13
C LYS A 931 -33.75 2.22 -25.06
N PRO A 932 -34.40 2.18 -23.88
CA PRO A 932 -35.84 1.90 -23.81
C PRO A 932 -36.64 3.11 -24.28
N HIS A 933 -37.79 2.86 -24.91
CA HIS A 933 -38.83 3.87 -24.98
C HIS A 933 -39.55 3.95 -23.62
N ASP A 934 -40.06 5.13 -23.29
CA ASP A 934 -41.03 5.42 -22.23
C ASP A 934 -40.60 5.25 -20.74
N ILE A 935 -39.32 4.99 -20.44
CA ILE A 935 -38.81 4.97 -19.04
C ILE A 935 -38.09 6.30 -18.69
N PRO A 936 -38.41 6.96 -17.55
CA PRO A 936 -37.74 8.19 -17.11
C PRO A 936 -36.30 7.94 -16.61
N ASN A 937 -35.39 8.90 -16.86
CA ASN A 937 -33.96 8.80 -16.52
C ASN A 937 -33.66 8.56 -15.02
N ARG A 938 -34.58 8.90 -14.11
CA ARG A 938 -34.48 8.63 -12.68
C ARG A 938 -35.86 8.30 -12.12
N SER A 939 -35.96 7.27 -11.29
CA SER A 939 -37.20 6.93 -10.55
C SER A 939 -36.90 6.39 -9.16
N ASP A 940 -37.73 6.77 -8.18
CA ASP A 940 -37.68 6.22 -6.83
C ASP A 940 -38.17 4.77 -6.85
N LEU A 941 -37.35 3.87 -6.30
CA LEU A 941 -37.53 2.43 -6.43
C LEU A 941 -38.16 1.85 -5.17
N LYS A 942 -39.37 1.30 -5.27
CA LYS A 942 -39.86 0.32 -4.30
C LYS A 942 -39.24 -1.04 -4.64
N PRO A 943 -38.68 -1.81 -3.68
CA PRO A 943 -38.03 -3.09 -3.98
C PRO A 943 -38.92 -4.08 -4.75
N GLU A 944 -40.22 -4.10 -4.44
CA GLU A 944 -41.23 -4.91 -5.14
C GLU A 944 -41.33 -4.58 -6.64
N SER A 945 -41.24 -3.30 -7.00
CA SER A 945 -41.36 -2.80 -8.38
C SER A 945 -40.15 -3.13 -9.25
N LEU A 946 -38.97 -3.38 -8.65
CA LEU A 946 -37.73 -3.68 -9.38
C LEU A 946 -37.87 -4.91 -10.29
N LYS A 947 -38.67 -5.90 -9.89
CA LYS A 947 -38.91 -7.10 -10.72
C LYS A 947 -39.64 -6.76 -12.03
N SER A 948 -40.48 -5.72 -12.03
CA SER A 948 -41.22 -5.21 -13.19
C SER A 948 -40.29 -4.46 -14.15
N TYR A 949 -39.53 -3.47 -13.67
CA TYR A 949 -38.55 -2.75 -14.49
C TYR A 949 -37.52 -3.69 -15.14
N LEU A 950 -37.03 -4.70 -14.39
CA LEU A 950 -36.14 -5.74 -14.94
C LEU A 950 -36.86 -6.70 -15.92
N ASN A 951 -38.20 -6.77 -15.96
CA ASN A 951 -38.95 -7.53 -16.98
C ASN A 951 -39.12 -6.68 -18.23
N GLU A 952 -39.59 -5.43 -18.06
CA GLU A 952 -39.81 -4.45 -19.13
C GLU A 952 -38.53 -4.19 -19.95
N LEU A 953 -37.38 -4.14 -19.28
CA LEU A 953 -36.05 -3.98 -19.89
C LEU A 953 -35.39 -5.29 -20.35
N ASN A 954 -36.07 -6.44 -20.19
CA ASN A 954 -35.53 -7.78 -20.49
C ASN A 954 -34.15 -8.06 -19.83
N ILE A 955 -33.95 -7.60 -18.58
CA ILE A 955 -32.70 -7.76 -17.83
C ILE A 955 -32.77 -9.04 -16.99
N SER A 956 -32.03 -10.06 -17.41
CA SER A 956 -31.92 -11.35 -16.71
C SER A 956 -30.94 -11.33 -15.53
N TYR A 957 -29.91 -10.49 -15.57
CA TYR A 957 -28.91 -10.34 -14.50
C TYR A 957 -28.37 -8.91 -14.40
N LEU A 958 -27.87 -8.56 -13.21
CA LEU A 958 -27.11 -7.33 -12.96
C LEU A 958 -25.67 -7.66 -12.57
N LEU A 959 -24.79 -6.65 -12.61
CA LEU A 959 -23.40 -6.76 -12.19
C LEU A 959 -23.16 -5.94 -10.91
N THR A 960 -22.48 -6.51 -9.90
CA THR A 960 -21.97 -5.71 -8.76
C THR A 960 -20.85 -4.75 -9.19
N ARG A 961 -20.37 -3.88 -8.28
CA ARG A 961 -19.14 -3.11 -8.51
C ARG A 961 -17.94 -3.99 -8.89
N ARG A 962 -17.77 -5.14 -8.22
CA ARG A 962 -16.76 -6.18 -8.55
C ARG A 962 -17.14 -7.04 -9.77
N GLY A 963 -18.17 -6.62 -10.52
CA GLY A 963 -18.66 -7.27 -11.74
C GLY A 963 -19.20 -8.69 -11.54
N ASN A 964 -19.58 -9.08 -10.33
CA ASN A 964 -20.18 -10.41 -10.10
C ASN A 964 -21.59 -10.41 -10.68
N ILE A 965 -21.90 -11.45 -11.45
CA ILE A 965 -23.24 -11.68 -12.00
C ILE A 965 -24.17 -12.03 -10.84
N ILE A 966 -25.24 -11.27 -10.67
CA ILE A 966 -26.36 -11.58 -9.77
C ILE A 966 -27.57 -11.87 -10.65
N GLU A 967 -28.10 -13.09 -10.55
CA GLU A 967 -29.34 -13.43 -11.23
C GLU A 967 -30.53 -12.68 -10.61
N LYS A 968 -31.53 -12.38 -11.44
CA LYS A 968 -32.76 -11.66 -11.05
C LYS A 968 -33.49 -12.25 -9.83
N ASN A 969 -33.30 -13.52 -9.53
CA ASN A 969 -33.91 -14.20 -8.38
C ASN A 969 -33.14 -13.98 -7.07
N GLU A 970 -31.81 -13.91 -7.10
CA GLU A 970 -30.94 -13.76 -5.91
C GLU A 970 -30.93 -12.32 -5.38
N LEU A 971 -31.26 -11.35 -6.25
CA LEU A 971 -31.24 -9.92 -5.96
C LEU A 971 -32.08 -9.54 -4.72
N PHE A 972 -33.21 -10.22 -4.49
CA PHE A 972 -34.10 -9.92 -3.36
C PHE A 972 -33.51 -10.31 -2.00
N ASP A 973 -32.80 -11.44 -1.92
CA ASP A 973 -32.14 -11.88 -0.68
C ASP A 973 -30.98 -10.92 -0.33
N LEU A 974 -30.23 -10.48 -1.36
CA LEU A 974 -29.13 -9.51 -1.23
C LEU A 974 -29.57 -8.08 -0.87
N ILE A 975 -30.86 -7.74 -1.00
CA ILE A 975 -31.43 -6.46 -0.54
C ILE A 975 -31.83 -6.52 0.94
N GLN A 976 -32.14 -7.71 1.49
CA GLN A 976 -32.48 -7.84 2.91
C GLN A 976 -31.22 -7.90 3.79
N ASP A 977 -30.19 -8.64 3.37
CA ASP A 977 -28.96 -8.83 4.15
C ASP A 977 -27.88 -7.76 3.83
N LEU A 978 -28.18 -6.52 4.18
CA LEU A 978 -27.42 -5.29 3.85
C LEU A 978 -26.60 -4.70 5.01
N ASN A 979 -26.34 -5.45 6.09
CA ASN A 979 -25.79 -4.85 7.32
C ASN A 979 -24.26 -4.99 7.50
N ASP A 980 -23.66 -6.07 6.99
CA ASP A 980 -22.23 -6.37 7.21
C ASP A 980 -21.30 -6.13 6.00
N ASP A 981 -21.85 -5.90 4.80
CA ASP A 981 -21.11 -5.78 3.54
C ASP A 981 -21.62 -4.57 2.74
N LEU A 982 -21.04 -3.40 3.06
CA LEU A 982 -21.28 -2.10 2.44
C LEU A 982 -20.14 -1.75 1.47
N GLU A 983 -20.45 -0.93 0.46
CA GLU A 983 -19.45 -0.32 -0.43
C GLU A 983 -19.74 1.17 -0.66
N ILE A 984 -18.73 1.92 -1.15
CA ILE A 984 -18.95 3.26 -1.72
C ILE A 984 -19.73 3.10 -3.02
N ILE A 985 -20.96 3.63 -3.03
CA ILE A 985 -21.88 3.61 -4.18
C ILE A 985 -21.96 4.96 -4.92
N GLU A 986 -21.51 6.05 -4.30
CA GLU A 986 -21.47 7.39 -4.88
C GLU A 986 -20.40 8.26 -4.21
N LEU A 987 -19.70 9.04 -5.02
CA LEU A 987 -18.77 10.11 -4.61
C LEU A 987 -19.25 11.43 -5.23
N ASP A 988 -19.43 12.45 -4.40
CA ASP A 988 -20.07 13.72 -4.77
C ASP A 988 -19.35 14.92 -4.09
N ASN A 989 -19.56 16.12 -4.62
CA ASN A 989 -18.91 17.37 -4.21
C ASN A 989 -17.37 17.23 -4.15
N ILE A 990 -16.79 16.76 -5.25
CA ILE A 990 -15.35 16.55 -5.41
C ILE A 990 -14.65 17.90 -5.63
N ILE A 991 -13.60 18.15 -4.85
CA ILE A 991 -12.70 19.31 -4.96
C ILE A 991 -11.29 18.89 -5.37
N SER A 992 -10.46 19.85 -5.78
CA SER A 992 -9.04 19.60 -6.02
C SER A 992 -8.34 19.26 -4.70
N LEU A 993 -7.30 18.42 -4.71
CA LEU A 993 -6.45 18.32 -3.53
C LEU A 993 -5.60 19.60 -3.32
N CYS A 994 -5.42 20.44 -4.35
CA CYS A 994 -4.83 21.76 -4.20
C CYS A 994 -5.70 22.71 -3.36
N GLU A 995 -7.01 22.47 -3.27
CA GLU A 995 -7.95 23.40 -2.63
C GLU A 995 -7.90 23.40 -1.10
N ILE A 996 -7.39 22.33 -0.48
CA ILE A 996 -7.29 22.22 0.99
C ILE A 996 -6.04 22.93 1.55
N LEU A 997 -5.06 23.20 0.69
CA LEU A 997 -3.83 23.95 1.01
C LEU A 997 -4.15 25.40 1.39
N ASP A 998 -3.16 26.14 1.89
CA ASP A 998 -3.33 27.57 2.12
C ASP A 998 -3.41 28.37 0.78
N LYS A 999 -3.70 29.68 0.88
CA LYS A 999 -3.84 30.54 -0.31
C LYS A 999 -2.51 30.84 -1.01
N GLU A 1000 -1.43 31.01 -0.26
CA GLU A 1000 -0.11 31.33 -0.81
C GLU A 1000 0.45 30.11 -1.58
N GLN A 1001 0.29 28.90 -1.03
CA GLN A 1001 0.55 27.64 -1.71
C GLN A 1001 -0.28 27.50 -2.99
N GLN A 1002 -1.59 27.77 -2.94
CA GLN A 1002 -2.46 27.75 -4.12
C GLN A 1002 -2.02 28.75 -5.19
N GLU A 1003 -1.66 29.97 -4.81
CA GLU A 1003 -1.18 31.01 -5.74
C GLU A 1003 0.17 30.63 -6.38
N LYS A 1004 1.13 30.12 -5.60
CA LYS A 1004 2.41 29.60 -6.12
C LYS A 1004 2.22 28.45 -7.10
N ILE A 1005 1.38 27.46 -6.76
CA ILE A 1005 1.05 26.32 -7.63
C ILE A 1005 0.43 26.82 -8.96
N ASN A 1006 -0.57 27.70 -8.89
CA ASN A 1006 -1.22 28.28 -10.08
C ASN A 1006 -0.25 29.12 -10.95
N ASN A 1007 0.69 29.83 -10.33
CA ASN A 1007 1.76 30.55 -11.04
C ASN A 1007 2.70 29.59 -11.78
N ILE A 1008 3.11 28.47 -11.18
CA ILE A 1008 3.92 27.46 -11.86
C ILE A 1008 3.15 26.87 -13.05
N ILE A 1009 1.91 26.43 -12.86
CA ILE A 1009 1.11 25.79 -13.92
C ILE A 1009 0.84 26.74 -15.08
N SER A 1010 0.55 28.01 -14.82
CA SER A 1010 0.32 29.01 -15.88
C SER A 1010 1.61 29.31 -16.65
N ASN A 1011 2.77 29.43 -16.00
CA ASN A 1011 4.06 29.57 -16.66
C ASN A 1011 4.39 28.36 -17.57
N TYR A 1012 4.12 27.13 -17.13
CA TYR A 1012 4.33 25.91 -17.93
C TYR A 1012 3.30 25.73 -19.07
N LYS A 1013 2.11 26.36 -19.00
CA LYS A 1013 1.08 26.29 -20.06
C LYS A 1013 1.19 27.36 -21.14
N GLN A 1014 2.03 28.39 -20.96
CA GLN A 1014 2.05 29.57 -21.83
C GLN A 1014 3.21 29.62 -22.85
N ASP A 1015 4.13 28.65 -22.84
CA ASP A 1015 5.28 28.53 -23.76
C ASP A 1015 6.17 29.80 -23.92
N ASN A 1016 6.07 30.71 -22.94
CA ASN A 1016 6.77 32.00 -22.91
C ASN A 1016 8.19 31.87 -22.34
N TYR A 1017 9.09 32.75 -22.79
CA TYR A 1017 10.42 32.88 -22.19
C TYR A 1017 10.35 33.39 -20.74
N LYS A 1018 11.16 32.78 -19.88
CA LYS A 1018 11.34 33.11 -18.47
C LYS A 1018 12.82 33.05 -18.11
N ILE A 1019 13.18 33.58 -16.94
CA ILE A 1019 14.45 33.24 -16.30
C ILE A 1019 14.27 31.86 -15.66
N ILE A 1020 15.10 30.92 -16.08
CA ILE A 1020 14.96 29.48 -15.77
C ILE A 1020 15.86 29.07 -14.61
N MET A 1021 17.08 29.61 -14.58
CA MET A 1021 18.09 29.38 -13.56
C MET A 1021 19.05 30.56 -13.51
N THR A 1022 19.55 30.87 -12.33
CA THR A 1022 20.57 31.90 -12.06
C THR A 1022 21.80 31.25 -11.45
N GLY A 1023 22.96 31.90 -11.58
CA GLY A 1023 24.15 31.39 -10.95
C GLY A 1023 25.35 32.32 -10.94
N ILE A 1024 26.37 31.86 -10.22
CA ILE A 1024 27.67 32.49 -10.05
C ILE A 1024 28.77 31.51 -10.48
N ALA A 1025 29.82 32.01 -11.12
CA ALA A 1025 31.01 31.23 -11.46
C ALA A 1025 32.28 32.01 -11.09
N ASP A 1026 32.98 31.54 -10.07
CA ASP A 1026 34.27 32.10 -9.63
C ASP A 1026 35.37 31.83 -10.68
N LEU A 1027 36.29 32.78 -10.87
CA LEU A 1027 37.36 32.77 -11.86
C LEU A 1027 38.78 32.57 -11.29
N LYS A 1028 38.92 32.19 -10.00
CA LYS A 1028 40.20 31.87 -9.31
C LYS A 1028 41.12 30.87 -10.03
N ASP A 1029 40.58 30.10 -10.99
CA ASP A 1029 41.27 29.10 -11.80
C ASP A 1029 41.90 29.65 -13.09
N LEU A 1030 41.77 30.96 -13.35
CA LEU A 1030 42.21 31.60 -14.60
C LEU A 1030 43.50 32.43 -14.44
N ASP A 1031 44.50 32.14 -15.29
CA ASP A 1031 45.81 32.81 -15.28
C ASP A 1031 45.77 34.25 -15.84
N ASN A 1032 45.93 35.22 -14.94
CA ASN A 1032 45.95 36.67 -15.19
C ASN A 1032 46.83 37.16 -16.36
N ASN A 1033 47.80 36.37 -16.82
CA ASN A 1033 48.68 36.75 -17.93
C ASN A 1033 48.03 36.63 -19.33
N ASN A 1034 46.89 35.95 -19.44
CA ASN A 1034 46.21 35.72 -20.72
C ASN A 1034 45.21 36.83 -21.09
N THR A 1035 45.03 37.06 -22.38
CA THR A 1035 44.07 38.06 -22.92
C THR A 1035 42.73 37.46 -23.32
N GLU A 1036 42.67 36.13 -23.50
CA GLU A 1036 41.46 35.36 -23.79
C GLU A 1036 41.42 34.10 -22.91
N HIS A 1037 40.25 33.78 -22.35
CA HIS A 1037 40.00 32.61 -21.53
C HIS A 1037 38.74 31.87 -21.98
N TYR A 1038 38.68 30.58 -21.67
CA TYR A 1038 37.50 29.75 -21.85
C TYR A 1038 37.23 29.00 -20.53
N LYS A 1039 36.02 29.16 -19.99
CA LYS A 1039 35.57 28.45 -18.78
C LYS A 1039 34.28 27.68 -19.07
N ARG A 1040 34.21 26.41 -18.65
CA ARG A 1040 32.98 25.62 -18.65
C ARG A 1040 32.18 25.94 -17.39
N ILE A 1041 30.89 26.19 -17.53
CA ILE A 1041 29.94 26.38 -16.43
C ILE A 1041 28.91 25.26 -16.53
N SER A 1042 28.98 24.33 -15.58
CA SER A 1042 28.01 23.25 -15.44
C SER A 1042 26.81 23.71 -14.61
N VAL A 1043 25.61 23.25 -14.99
CA VAL A 1043 24.35 23.58 -14.32
C VAL A 1043 23.75 22.34 -13.67
N GLN A 1044 23.05 22.52 -12.56
CA GLN A 1044 22.34 21.45 -11.87
C GLN A 1044 20.97 21.95 -11.38
N PRO A 1045 19.89 21.18 -11.57
CA PRO A 1045 19.81 19.93 -12.34
C PRO A 1045 20.03 20.15 -13.84
N SER A 1046 20.30 19.08 -14.58
CA SER A 1046 20.43 19.12 -16.04
C SER A 1046 19.10 19.46 -16.73
N LEU A 1047 19.22 20.20 -17.83
CA LEU A 1047 18.12 20.66 -18.67
C LEU A 1047 17.66 19.54 -19.62
N GLU A 1048 16.44 19.66 -20.15
CA GLU A 1048 15.85 18.66 -21.07
C GLU A 1048 15.83 19.11 -22.55
N ASP A 1049 16.27 20.33 -22.84
CA ASP A 1049 16.44 20.92 -24.18
C ASP A 1049 17.76 21.74 -24.18
N GLU A 1050 18.42 21.85 -25.33
CA GLU A 1050 19.61 22.70 -25.54
C GLU A 1050 19.23 24.11 -26.01
N ASN A 1051 17.96 24.34 -26.37
CA ASN A 1051 17.41 25.61 -26.85
C ASN A 1051 17.15 26.61 -25.71
N TYR A 1052 18.23 27.03 -25.05
CA TYR A 1052 18.25 28.09 -24.06
C TYR A 1052 19.38 29.08 -24.36
N GLU A 1053 19.32 30.25 -23.75
CA GLU A 1053 20.34 31.29 -23.91
C GLU A 1053 20.82 31.79 -22.55
N VAL A 1054 22.04 32.33 -22.53
CA VAL A 1054 22.65 32.89 -21.32
C VAL A 1054 22.96 34.36 -21.51
N ILE A 1055 22.55 35.16 -20.52
CA ILE A 1055 23.06 36.51 -20.31
C ILE A 1055 23.85 36.54 -19.00
N GLY A 1056 24.80 37.47 -18.88
CA GLY A 1056 25.63 37.57 -17.68
C GLY A 1056 26.64 38.69 -17.76
N SER A 1057 27.38 38.89 -16.68
CA SER A 1057 28.40 39.94 -16.54
C SER A 1057 29.48 39.51 -15.57
N ILE A 1058 30.70 40.02 -15.79
CA ILE A 1058 31.85 39.79 -14.93
C ILE A 1058 31.99 40.93 -13.91
N ILE A 1059 32.07 40.55 -12.64
CA ILE A 1059 32.04 41.42 -11.47
C ILE A 1059 33.36 41.28 -10.71
N SER A 1060 33.90 42.38 -10.19
CA SER A 1060 35.08 42.35 -9.32
C SER A 1060 34.70 42.10 -7.86
N LYS A 1061 35.35 41.12 -7.21
CA LYS A 1061 35.23 40.84 -5.76
C LYS A 1061 35.71 41.98 -4.85
N GLN A 1062 36.40 42.99 -5.40
CA GLN A 1062 36.87 44.17 -4.65
C GLN A 1062 35.94 45.39 -4.73
N LYS A 1063 35.10 45.46 -5.78
CA LYS A 1063 34.31 46.67 -6.11
C LYS A 1063 32.81 46.42 -6.16
N ASP A 1064 32.38 45.16 -6.19
CA ASP A 1064 31.00 44.70 -6.41
C ASP A 1064 30.31 45.37 -7.61
N SER A 1065 31.12 45.72 -8.62
CA SER A 1065 30.75 46.44 -9.83
C SER A 1065 31.01 45.61 -11.08
N LYS A 1066 30.10 45.70 -12.05
CA LYS A 1066 30.27 45.22 -13.42
C LYS A 1066 31.51 45.85 -14.07
N LEU A 1067 32.31 45.04 -14.75
CA LEU A 1067 33.50 45.48 -15.49
C LEU A 1067 33.19 45.61 -16.99
N GLU A 1068 33.46 46.77 -17.58
CA GLU A 1068 33.30 47.02 -19.03
C GLU A 1068 34.59 46.73 -19.82
N GLU A 1069 35.69 46.45 -19.12
CA GLU A 1069 37.00 46.12 -19.67
C GLU A 1069 37.09 44.67 -20.19
N TYR A 1070 36.10 43.83 -19.90
CA TYR A 1070 36.04 42.42 -20.28
C TYR A 1070 34.77 42.12 -21.10
N LEU A 1071 34.94 41.44 -22.23
CA LEU A 1071 33.86 40.95 -23.08
C LEU A 1071 33.57 39.49 -22.77
N LEU A 1072 32.31 39.18 -22.45
CA LEU A 1072 31.82 37.80 -22.34
C LEU A 1072 31.12 37.36 -23.64
N LYS A 1073 31.34 36.13 -24.06
CA LYS A 1073 30.56 35.46 -25.13
C LYS A 1073 30.21 34.04 -24.71
N PHE A 1074 28.94 33.78 -24.45
CA PHE A 1074 28.39 32.46 -24.10
C PHE A 1074 28.17 31.61 -25.35
N ARG A 1075 28.62 30.34 -25.31
CA ARG A 1075 28.69 29.41 -26.45
C ARG A 1075 28.59 27.96 -25.98
N LEU A 1076 28.50 27.03 -26.92
CA LEU A 1076 28.59 25.57 -26.68
C LEU A 1076 27.60 25.11 -25.60
N TYR A 1077 26.33 25.42 -25.80
CA TYR A 1077 25.23 24.98 -24.94
C TYR A 1077 25.05 23.47 -25.10
N ASP A 1078 24.88 22.76 -23.98
CA ASP A 1078 24.38 21.39 -23.91
C ASP A 1078 23.47 21.23 -22.67
N PHE A 1079 22.85 20.06 -22.51
CA PHE A 1079 21.96 19.72 -21.39
C PHE A 1079 22.56 19.91 -19.98
N ASN A 1080 23.89 19.91 -19.85
CA ASN A 1080 24.65 20.03 -18.60
C ASN A 1080 25.26 21.43 -18.40
N GLY A 1081 25.11 22.35 -19.35
CA GLY A 1081 25.51 23.74 -19.21
C GLY A 1081 26.19 24.32 -20.46
N PHE A 1082 27.02 25.34 -20.25
CA PHE A 1082 27.53 26.20 -21.31
C PHE A 1082 28.99 26.60 -21.10
N SER A 1083 29.64 27.09 -22.15
CA SER A 1083 31.01 27.60 -22.10
C SER A 1083 31.02 29.11 -22.30
N VAL A 1084 31.76 29.83 -21.45
CA VAL A 1084 31.96 31.26 -21.60
C VAL A 1084 33.38 31.55 -22.08
N MET A 1085 33.48 32.30 -23.18
CA MET A 1085 34.71 32.99 -23.59
C MET A 1085 34.76 34.33 -22.84
N ILE A 1086 35.91 34.64 -22.25
CA ILE A 1086 36.21 35.93 -21.61
C ILE A 1086 37.36 36.57 -22.38
N LYS A 1087 37.23 37.82 -22.82
CA LYS A 1087 38.28 38.55 -23.54
C LYS A 1087 38.52 39.93 -22.97
N THR A 1088 39.79 40.26 -22.69
CA THR A 1088 40.21 41.57 -22.17
C THR A 1088 40.24 42.61 -23.30
N LEU A 1089 39.45 43.68 -23.17
CA LEU A 1089 39.31 44.77 -24.15
C LEU A 1089 40.27 45.93 -23.91
N LYS A 1090 40.67 46.15 -22.66
CA LYS A 1090 41.57 47.23 -22.21
C LYS A 1090 42.48 46.68 -21.11
N LYS A 1091 43.67 47.27 -20.90
CA LYS A 1091 44.45 46.98 -19.69
C LYS A 1091 43.69 47.48 -18.45
N THR A 1092 43.71 46.68 -17.39
CA THR A 1092 43.06 46.94 -16.10
C THR A 1092 43.99 46.45 -14.99
N ASP A 1093 43.99 47.13 -13.84
CA ASP A 1093 44.72 46.70 -12.64
C ASP A 1093 43.98 45.61 -11.83
N ILE A 1094 42.73 45.30 -12.21
CA ILE A 1094 41.93 44.24 -11.61
C ILE A 1094 42.34 42.90 -12.24
N LYS A 1095 42.69 41.94 -11.39
CA LYS A 1095 43.00 40.58 -11.77
C LYS A 1095 41.76 39.73 -12.05
N ILE A 1096 41.85 38.79 -13.00
CA ILE A 1096 40.71 37.91 -13.32
C ILE A 1096 40.44 36.87 -12.22
N GLU A 1097 41.47 36.41 -11.49
CA GLU A 1097 41.31 35.52 -10.32
C GLU A 1097 40.45 36.16 -9.20
N GLU A 1098 40.41 37.49 -9.17
CA GLU A 1098 39.67 38.31 -8.21
C GLU A 1098 38.28 38.73 -8.74
N CYS A 1099 37.79 38.07 -9.80
CA CYS A 1099 36.47 38.30 -10.41
C CYS A 1099 35.56 37.05 -10.35
N TYR A 1100 34.28 37.25 -10.63
CA TYR A 1100 33.29 36.18 -10.83
C TYR A 1100 32.33 36.56 -11.97
N ILE A 1101 31.66 35.58 -12.57
CA ILE A 1101 30.59 35.81 -13.55
C ILE A 1101 29.25 35.56 -12.88
N LEU A 1102 28.38 36.57 -12.87
CA LEU A 1102 26.95 36.41 -12.63
C LEU A 1102 26.26 36.06 -13.96
N TRP A 1103 25.37 35.06 -13.94
CA TRP A 1103 24.68 34.58 -15.14
C TRP A 1103 23.21 34.21 -14.89
N MET A 1104 22.42 34.30 -15.95
CA MET A 1104 21.01 33.94 -16.02
C MET A 1104 20.74 33.14 -17.29
N ILE A 1105 20.08 31.99 -17.15
CA ILE A 1105 19.52 31.23 -18.26
C ILE A 1105 18.12 31.76 -18.58
N ILE A 1106 17.91 32.11 -19.85
CA ILE A 1106 16.62 32.48 -20.42
C ILE A 1106 16.15 31.37 -21.36
N GLY A 1107 14.93 30.89 -21.15
CA GLY A 1107 14.37 29.74 -21.88
C GLY A 1107 12.90 29.54 -21.59
N ILE A 1108 12.33 28.42 -22.04
CA ILE A 1108 10.90 28.11 -21.88
C ILE A 1108 10.73 26.97 -20.85
N PRO A 1109 9.99 27.17 -19.73
CA PRO A 1109 9.89 26.17 -18.66
C PRO A 1109 9.35 24.80 -19.10
N SER A 1110 8.40 24.78 -20.04
CA SER A 1110 7.77 23.56 -20.56
C SER A 1110 8.70 22.65 -21.36
N LYS A 1111 9.83 23.18 -21.86
CA LYS A 1111 10.81 22.45 -22.70
C LYS A 1111 12.05 22.06 -21.92
N LEU A 1112 12.51 22.94 -21.03
CA LEU A 1112 13.69 22.73 -20.20
C LEU A 1112 13.38 21.94 -18.91
N SER A 1113 12.10 21.81 -18.57
CA SER A 1113 11.52 21.22 -17.34
C SER A 1113 11.94 21.86 -16.02
N VAL A 1114 12.92 22.77 -16.04
CA VAL A 1114 13.43 23.56 -14.91
C VAL A 1114 12.71 24.92 -14.83
N PHE A 1115 12.49 25.43 -13.62
CA PHE A 1115 12.09 26.81 -13.38
C PHE A 1115 12.49 27.24 -11.95
N SER A 1116 13.35 28.25 -11.82
CA SER A 1116 13.95 28.64 -10.55
C SER A 1116 12.91 29.09 -9.51
N PRO A 1117 12.87 28.49 -8.30
CA PRO A 1117 11.92 28.88 -7.26
C PRO A 1117 12.21 30.27 -6.69
N LYS A 1118 13.49 30.64 -6.55
CA LYS A 1118 13.91 31.90 -5.91
C LYS A 1118 13.64 33.16 -6.75
N ASN A 1119 13.41 33.01 -8.06
CA ASN A 1119 13.33 34.13 -9.01
C ASN A 1119 12.02 34.16 -9.81
N GLN A 1120 10.96 33.47 -9.38
CA GLN A 1120 9.67 33.39 -10.12
C GLN A 1120 9.02 34.76 -10.42
N GLY A 1121 9.33 35.79 -9.64
CA GLY A 1121 8.86 37.17 -9.87
C GLY A 1121 9.56 37.90 -11.03
N LEU A 1122 10.68 37.40 -11.55
CA LEU A 1122 11.41 38.05 -12.64
C LEU A 1122 10.75 37.74 -13.99
N GLN A 1123 10.46 38.79 -14.77
CA GLN A 1123 9.73 38.65 -16.03
C GLN A 1123 10.60 39.09 -17.22
N VAL A 1124 10.82 38.18 -18.16
CA VAL A 1124 11.25 38.53 -19.52
C VAL A 1124 10.03 39.16 -20.22
N LYS A 1125 9.98 40.49 -20.25
CA LYS A 1125 8.86 41.26 -20.82
C LYS A 1125 8.86 41.24 -22.34
N TYR A 1126 10.05 41.17 -22.95
CA TYR A 1126 10.25 41.11 -24.40
C TYR A 1126 11.57 40.43 -24.73
N LYS A 1127 11.59 39.69 -25.83
CA LYS A 1127 12.76 39.07 -26.46
C LYS A 1127 12.62 39.22 -27.97
N GLU A 1128 13.65 39.73 -28.65
CA GLU A 1128 13.69 39.76 -30.12
C GLU A 1128 15.11 39.53 -30.65
N PHE A 1129 15.18 38.88 -31.81
CA PHE A 1129 16.40 38.72 -32.61
C PHE A 1129 16.44 39.79 -33.71
N LEU A 1130 17.49 40.61 -33.72
CA LEU A 1130 17.64 41.75 -34.60
C LEU A 1130 18.99 41.76 -35.31
N THR A 1131 19.04 42.33 -36.51
CA THR A 1131 20.26 42.51 -37.31
C THR A 1131 20.61 43.99 -37.34
N LEU A 1132 21.45 44.44 -36.40
CA LEU A 1132 21.85 45.84 -36.28
C LEU A 1132 22.87 46.20 -37.34
N GLN A 1133 22.56 47.14 -38.23
CA GLN A 1133 23.56 47.75 -39.10
C GLN A 1133 24.28 48.90 -38.39
N HIS A 1134 25.52 49.19 -38.79
CA HIS A 1134 26.34 50.22 -38.14
C HIS A 1134 25.69 51.63 -38.13
N ASN A 1135 24.74 51.89 -39.04
CA ASN A 1135 23.97 53.13 -39.10
C ASN A 1135 22.64 53.08 -38.31
N GLN A 1136 22.09 51.89 -38.04
CA GLN A 1136 20.80 51.70 -37.34
C GLN A 1136 21.01 51.43 -35.85
N LEU A 1137 21.37 52.50 -35.13
CA LEU A 1137 21.63 52.49 -33.68
C LEU A 1137 20.37 52.74 -32.81
N LYS A 1138 19.22 53.01 -33.42
CA LYS A 1138 17.90 53.10 -32.75
C LYS A 1138 17.12 51.81 -32.97
N ILE A 1139 16.33 51.40 -31.97
CA ILE A 1139 15.49 50.19 -32.02
C ILE A 1139 14.12 50.52 -31.44
N LYS A 1140 13.06 50.19 -32.18
CA LYS A 1140 11.65 50.32 -31.77
C LYS A 1140 11.28 49.13 -30.90
N ILE A 1141 10.74 49.36 -29.71
CA ILE A 1141 10.29 48.29 -28.81
C ILE A 1141 8.75 48.33 -28.78
N PRO A 1142 8.05 47.20 -29.05
CA PRO A 1142 6.59 47.16 -29.17
C PRO A 1142 5.85 47.11 -27.82
N ILE A 1143 6.58 47.11 -26.70
CA ILE A 1143 6.03 47.25 -25.35
C ILE A 1143 6.44 48.61 -24.75
N PRO A 1144 5.60 49.24 -23.93
CA PRO A 1144 5.98 50.47 -23.22
C PRO A 1144 7.13 50.18 -22.24
N LEU A 1145 8.20 50.95 -22.35
CA LEU A 1145 9.36 50.92 -21.46
C LEU A 1145 9.14 51.83 -20.25
N SER A 1146 9.63 51.41 -19.09
CA SER A 1146 9.57 52.19 -17.85
C SER A 1146 10.90 52.17 -17.09
N GLN A 1147 11.11 53.20 -16.28
CA GLN A 1147 12.25 53.30 -15.37
C GLN A 1147 12.34 52.05 -14.48
N GLY A 1148 13.56 51.55 -14.26
CA GLY A 1148 13.83 50.32 -13.51
C GLY A 1148 13.87 49.03 -14.34
N PHE A 1149 13.36 49.02 -15.59
CA PHE A 1149 13.58 47.88 -16.48
C PHE A 1149 15.08 47.72 -16.80
N ILE A 1150 15.50 46.47 -17.02
CA ILE A 1150 16.87 46.13 -17.40
C ILE A 1150 16.91 45.66 -18.84
N ILE A 1151 17.79 46.26 -19.63
CA ILE A 1151 18.06 45.90 -21.03
C ILE A 1151 19.34 45.07 -21.09
N SER A 1152 19.24 43.84 -21.60
CA SER A 1152 20.40 43.00 -21.88
C SER A 1152 20.50 42.71 -23.38
N VAL A 1153 21.71 42.65 -23.92
CA VAL A 1153 21.99 42.41 -25.33
C VAL A 1153 23.07 41.34 -25.47
N ASN A 1154 22.80 40.29 -26.24
CA ASN A 1154 23.76 39.24 -26.56
C ASN A 1154 24.07 39.27 -28.06
N ALA A 1155 25.35 39.42 -28.43
CA ALA A 1155 25.76 39.75 -29.79
C ALA A 1155 26.52 38.60 -30.49
N TYR A 1156 26.00 38.22 -31.67
CA TYR A 1156 26.42 37.12 -32.52
C TYR A 1156 27.01 37.64 -33.84
N HIS A 1157 28.08 37.00 -34.31
CA HIS A 1157 28.70 37.29 -35.61
C HIS A 1157 28.45 36.15 -36.59
N SER A 1158 28.12 36.49 -37.84
CA SER A 1158 27.89 35.53 -38.93
C SER A 1158 29.16 35.12 -39.68
N GLN A 1159 30.28 35.86 -39.52
CA GLN A 1159 31.52 35.65 -40.26
C GLN A 1159 32.77 35.81 -39.38
N ILE A 1160 33.88 35.22 -39.85
CA ILE A 1160 35.11 34.96 -39.08
C ILE A 1160 36.05 36.17 -39.10
N THR A 1161 35.63 37.28 -38.49
CA THR A 1161 36.48 38.46 -38.25
C THR A 1161 36.80 38.59 -36.76
N TYR A 1162 38.09 38.82 -36.44
CA TYR A 1162 38.63 38.80 -35.06
C TYR A 1162 38.34 40.09 -34.26
N GLY A 1163 37.20 40.73 -34.52
CA GLY A 1163 36.75 41.95 -33.84
C GLY A 1163 36.07 41.66 -32.49
N SER A 1164 36.49 42.38 -31.44
CA SER A 1164 35.79 42.39 -30.16
C SER A 1164 34.86 43.60 -30.13
N ILE A 1165 33.58 43.38 -30.40
CA ILE A 1165 32.55 44.42 -30.37
C ILE A 1165 31.82 44.37 -29.03
N ASN A 1166 31.67 45.53 -28.39
CA ASN A 1166 30.85 45.74 -27.20
C ASN A 1166 29.69 46.69 -27.54
N ILE A 1167 28.48 46.39 -27.05
CA ILE A 1167 27.26 47.17 -27.29
C ILE A 1167 26.80 47.78 -25.97
N LYS A 1168 26.65 49.11 -25.94
CA LYS A 1168 26.28 49.87 -24.74
C LYS A 1168 25.00 50.67 -24.94
N LEU A 1169 24.09 50.62 -23.96
CA LEU A 1169 22.91 51.49 -23.92
C LEU A 1169 23.35 52.95 -23.76
N VAL A 1170 22.73 53.86 -24.52
CA VAL A 1170 23.00 55.31 -24.45
C VAL A 1170 21.79 56.08 -23.96
N GLU A 1171 20.64 55.90 -24.62
CA GLU A 1171 19.39 56.63 -24.36
C GLU A 1171 18.18 55.69 -24.53
N TRP A 1172 17.06 56.01 -23.88
CA TRP A 1172 15.76 55.35 -24.09
C TRP A 1172 14.59 56.34 -24.07
N SER A 1173 13.46 55.92 -24.63
CA SER A 1173 12.14 56.54 -24.49
C SER A 1173 11.06 55.47 -24.38
N GLU A 1174 9.80 55.87 -24.18
CA GLU A 1174 8.67 54.98 -23.90
C GLU A 1174 8.49 53.82 -24.90
N GLY A 1175 8.99 53.91 -26.14
CA GLY A 1175 8.97 52.83 -27.13
C GLY A 1175 10.23 52.73 -28.01
N CYS A 1176 11.35 53.31 -27.59
CA CYS A 1176 12.58 53.33 -28.39
C CYS A 1176 13.83 53.21 -27.51
N ILE A 1177 14.86 52.50 -27.99
CA ILE A 1177 16.16 52.34 -27.34
C ILE A 1177 17.26 52.77 -28.31
N ARG A 1178 18.29 53.45 -27.82
CA ARG A 1178 19.49 53.82 -28.58
C ARG A 1178 20.74 53.16 -28.00
N PHE A 1179 21.50 52.48 -28.86
CA PHE A 1179 22.76 51.84 -28.53
C PHE A 1179 23.96 52.58 -29.13
N GLN A 1180 25.15 52.27 -28.60
CA GLN A 1180 26.45 52.60 -29.18
C GLN A 1180 27.24 51.30 -29.37
N ILE A 1181 27.82 51.15 -30.55
CA ILE A 1181 28.74 50.07 -30.91
C ILE A 1181 30.17 50.56 -30.64
N ASN A 1182 30.94 49.78 -29.86
CA ASN A 1182 32.34 50.07 -29.54
C ASN A 1182 33.22 48.89 -30.01
N GLU A 1183 34.11 49.14 -30.97
CA GLU A 1183 35.00 48.14 -31.54
C GLU A 1183 36.41 48.19 -30.93
N SER A 1184 36.98 47.02 -30.58
CA SER A 1184 38.40 46.91 -30.24
C SER A 1184 39.26 46.93 -31.51
N LYS A 1185 39.94 48.04 -31.80
CA LYS A 1185 40.95 48.06 -32.87
C LYS A 1185 42.16 47.21 -32.46
N ASN A 1186 42.40 46.11 -33.16
CA ASN A 1186 43.68 45.39 -33.10
C ASN A 1186 44.69 46.13 -33.99
N ASP A 1187 45.80 46.62 -33.41
CA ASP A 1187 46.84 47.38 -34.14
C ASP A 1187 47.55 46.60 -35.28
N SER A 1188 47.32 45.28 -35.39
CA SER A 1188 47.99 44.39 -36.33
C SER A 1188 47.36 44.28 -37.73
N LEU A 1189 46.16 44.83 -37.96
CA LEU A 1189 45.46 44.74 -39.25
C LEU A 1189 44.92 46.11 -39.70
N LYS A 1190 45.69 46.80 -40.55
CA LYS A 1190 45.34 48.13 -41.11
C LYS A 1190 44.74 48.13 -42.51
N ASN A 1191 44.61 46.97 -43.16
CA ASN A 1191 44.27 46.86 -44.59
C ASN A 1191 43.07 45.94 -44.87
N ILE A 1192 41.98 46.06 -44.09
CA ILE A 1192 40.67 45.48 -44.44
C ILE A 1192 39.58 46.50 -44.05
N ASP A 1193 39.26 47.41 -44.96
CA ASP A 1193 38.19 48.43 -44.81
C ASP A 1193 36.80 47.90 -45.22
N GLU A 1194 36.59 46.58 -45.22
CA GLU A 1194 35.33 45.93 -45.57
C GLU A 1194 34.91 44.86 -44.54
N VAL A 1195 33.60 44.61 -44.45
CA VAL A 1195 32.96 43.49 -43.71
C VAL A 1195 32.83 43.64 -42.17
N VAL A 1196 32.20 44.73 -41.72
CA VAL A 1196 31.28 44.71 -40.55
C VAL A 1196 30.03 45.57 -40.85
N ASN A 1197 29.23 45.17 -41.84
CA ASN A 1197 28.01 45.92 -42.19
C ASN A 1197 26.81 45.61 -41.27
N SER A 1198 26.82 44.48 -40.57
CA SER A 1198 25.75 44.11 -39.63
C SER A 1198 26.20 43.18 -38.50
N ILE A 1199 25.49 43.26 -37.37
CA ILE A 1199 25.69 42.46 -36.15
C ILE A 1199 24.35 41.86 -35.74
N ASN A 1200 24.28 40.53 -35.60
CA ASN A 1200 23.06 39.86 -35.14
C ASN A 1200 23.01 39.91 -33.61
N CYS A 1201 21.91 40.33 -33.00
CA CYS A 1201 21.77 40.49 -31.56
C CYS A 1201 20.44 39.95 -31.05
N ASN A 1202 20.44 39.24 -29.93
CA ASN A 1202 19.23 39.04 -29.12
C ASN A 1202 19.15 40.13 -28.05
N ILE A 1203 17.99 40.79 -27.96
CA ILE A 1203 17.70 41.82 -26.96
C ILE A 1203 16.64 41.30 -25.99
N TYR A 1204 16.88 41.50 -24.70
CA TYR A 1204 15.98 41.10 -23.62
C TYR A 1204 15.60 42.34 -22.81
N VAL A 1205 14.30 42.55 -22.62
CA VAL A 1205 13.75 43.51 -21.64
C VAL A 1205 13.32 42.72 -20.41
N LEU A 1206 13.96 42.96 -19.29
CA LEU A 1206 13.65 42.32 -18.01
C LEU A 1206 12.92 43.32 -17.11
N GLY A 1207 11.80 42.90 -16.52
CA GLY A 1207 11.08 43.62 -15.48
C GLY A 1207 11.04 42.83 -14.18
N SER A 1208 11.17 43.53 -13.05
CA SER A 1208 11.08 42.98 -11.70
C SER A 1208 10.52 44.04 -10.76
N ASP A 1209 9.63 43.63 -9.87
CA ASP A 1209 9.08 44.50 -8.82
C ASP A 1209 10.09 44.68 -7.65
N TYR A 1210 11.17 43.89 -7.63
CA TYR A 1210 12.10 43.75 -6.50
C TYR A 1210 13.50 44.35 -6.73
N ASN A 1211 13.85 44.74 -7.96
CA ASN A 1211 15.19 45.24 -8.38
C ASN A 1211 16.40 44.31 -8.17
N THR A 1212 16.25 43.18 -7.47
CA THR A 1212 17.29 42.17 -7.22
C THR A 1212 16.95 40.81 -7.85
N PHE A 1213 17.91 39.89 -7.82
CA PHE A 1213 17.75 38.46 -8.10
C PHE A 1213 18.59 37.62 -7.12
N ARG A 1214 18.21 36.37 -6.89
CA ARG A 1214 18.87 35.45 -5.94
C ARG A 1214 19.55 34.31 -6.65
N ILE A 1215 20.76 33.95 -6.23
CA ILE A 1215 21.48 32.80 -6.78
C ILE A 1215 20.80 31.50 -6.39
N ASP A 1216 20.47 30.67 -7.38
CA ASP A 1216 19.77 29.41 -7.13
C ASP A 1216 20.61 28.40 -6.33
N ASN A 1217 21.89 28.26 -6.68
CA ASN A 1217 22.83 27.37 -6.00
C ASN A 1217 23.50 27.99 -4.75
N GLY A 1218 22.91 29.06 -4.17
CA GLY A 1218 23.45 29.77 -3.01
C GLY A 1218 22.37 30.54 -2.24
N ASN A 1219 22.78 31.36 -1.28
CA ASN A 1219 21.89 32.25 -0.51
C ASN A 1219 22.17 33.74 -0.77
N GLU A 1220 22.88 34.03 -1.87
CA GLU A 1220 23.34 35.37 -2.26
C GLU A 1220 22.26 36.09 -3.09
N GLU A 1221 22.12 37.39 -2.88
CA GLU A 1221 21.17 38.25 -3.58
C GLU A 1221 21.91 39.44 -4.21
N TYR A 1222 21.67 39.69 -5.50
CA TYR A 1222 22.42 40.65 -6.32
C TYR A 1222 21.48 41.63 -7.04
N PRO A 1223 21.88 42.91 -7.22
CA PRO A 1223 21.15 43.87 -8.04
C PRO A 1223 21.05 43.43 -9.52
N LEU A 1224 19.86 43.61 -10.13
CA LEU A 1224 19.61 43.22 -11.52
C LEU A 1224 20.40 44.04 -12.56
N ASP A 1225 20.80 45.26 -12.19
CA ASP A 1225 21.62 46.15 -13.02
C ASP A 1225 23.10 45.73 -13.09
N LEU A 1226 23.54 44.73 -12.31
CA LEU A 1226 24.82 44.07 -12.53
C LEU A 1226 24.86 43.20 -13.79
N ILE A 1227 23.72 42.74 -14.32
CA ILE A 1227 23.66 41.86 -15.51
C ILE A 1227 23.41 42.64 -16.80
N GLY A 1228 22.45 43.56 -16.84
CA GLY A 1228 22.14 44.37 -18.03
C GLY A 1228 22.54 45.84 -17.92
N TYR A 1229 21.78 46.72 -18.56
CA TYR A 1229 21.80 48.18 -18.40
C TYR A 1229 20.43 48.65 -17.87
N LYS A 1230 20.42 49.49 -16.84
CA LYS A 1230 19.20 50.01 -16.21
C LYS A 1230 18.61 51.17 -17.00
N LEU A 1231 17.30 51.18 -17.19
CA LEU A 1231 16.56 52.36 -17.62
C LEU A 1231 16.41 53.30 -16.42
N SER A 1232 17.07 54.46 -16.47
CA SER A 1232 17.08 55.50 -15.44
C SER A 1232 16.53 56.82 -16.00
N GLU A 1233 16.36 57.83 -15.13
CA GLU A 1233 16.03 59.18 -15.57
C GLU A 1233 17.23 59.84 -16.30
N GLU A 1234 18.46 59.50 -15.90
CA GLU A 1234 19.71 60.05 -16.47
C GLU A 1234 19.92 59.68 -17.94
N ASN A 1235 19.39 58.53 -18.39
CA ASN A 1235 19.44 58.08 -19.79
C ASN A 1235 18.08 58.16 -20.50
N PHE A 1236 17.08 58.83 -19.93
CA PHE A 1236 15.79 59.05 -20.58
C PHE A 1236 15.82 60.27 -21.52
N ASN A 1237 15.48 60.07 -22.80
CA ASN A 1237 15.35 61.12 -23.78
C ASN A 1237 13.95 61.10 -24.43
N LYS A 1238 13.06 61.99 -23.97
CA LYS A 1238 11.69 62.13 -24.50
C LYS A 1238 11.63 62.46 -26.01
N ASN A 1239 12.71 63.00 -26.58
CA ASN A 1239 12.80 63.30 -28.02
C ASN A 1239 13.37 62.13 -28.85
N LEU A 1240 13.71 60.99 -28.24
CA LEU A 1240 14.18 59.80 -28.93
C LEU A 1240 13.00 59.08 -29.62
N THR A 1241 12.63 59.55 -30.81
CA THR A 1241 11.68 58.90 -31.71
C THR A 1241 12.37 57.90 -32.64
N TYR A 1242 11.63 56.87 -33.05
CA TYR A 1242 11.99 56.01 -34.18
C TYR A 1242 11.33 56.58 -35.44
N SER A 1243 12.09 56.77 -36.51
CA SER A 1243 11.63 57.23 -37.83
C SER A 1243 11.84 56.09 -38.82
N ASP A 1244 10.79 55.72 -39.55
CA ASP A 1244 10.79 54.59 -40.49
C ASP A 1244 11.40 55.03 -41.87
N GLU A 1245 12.63 55.59 -41.84
CA GLU A 1245 13.49 55.94 -43.00
C GLU A 1245 14.52 54.84 -43.32
#